data_AF-A0A6P8K1J6-F1
#
_entry.id   AF-A0A6P8K1J6-F1
#
_cell.length_a   1.000
_cell.length_b   1.000
_cell.length_c   1.000
_cell.angle_alpha   90.00
_cell.angle_beta   90.00
_cell.angle_gamma   90.00
#
_symmetry.space_group_name_H-M   'P 1'
#
loop_
_entity.id
_entity.type
_entity.pdbx_description
1 polymer ?
#
loop_
_entity_poly.entity_id
_entity_poly.type
_entity_poly.pdbx_seq_one_letter_code
_entity_poly.pdbx_strand_id
1 'polypeptide(L)'
;MEPYPNGFLSYTVAVHLKSPQHQMEEALRQGAGCWNAMSSREKNRYRTKYQKQYVSNSSTSRHRRQSVKLKQMGCCRKNTVPKCSRKPRTPACRPRSISSCTQKCSTIRSRRKCMLKKSPESMATDVKFNESLGCTDPQTHPVLIIGQLRHLNLLKFSHLESKLSPRVNEETFLNAVACLHPAPTDKVSLYLDVATVAALPLKSSRHNTASRAHAITRLVKNHVLNVSEESVVLVCERENLFASACAVVRAFPLYSRKTGNLLASSQSKNLGCGDGNANSGRNVVNVEFVLINKDGCIESEPLTDDELNCLNETTRAIRMTARIVDMPCNEMNVDHFIQEVEDVGRELCITPKVIRGEKLLEQGFGGIYGVGKAAAVPPALVVLSHEPKGAQETIALVGKGIVYDTGGLSIKAKTGMPGMKRDCGGAAAILGAFYAAVQCGFRDNLHAVFCLAENSVGPNATRPDDIHTLYSGRTVEINNTDAEGRLVLADGVCYANKDLKANIILDMATLTGAQGVATGKYHGAVLTNSETWEAKSLQAGRKSGDLLASIIYCPELHFSEFASAIADMKNSVADRQNAQSSCAGLFIAAHLGFDYPGTWVHVDMATPVHCGERATGYGVALLLTLFGGHTDSKLLQSIAPTDEEPPLKRCCRD
;
A
#
# COMPACT_ATOMS: atom_id res chain seq x y z
N MET A 1 0.91 15.64 68.35
CA MET A 1 2.09 14.87 67.90
C MET A 1 1.78 14.35 66.50
N GLU A 2 2.57 14.79 65.53
CA GLU A 2 2.50 14.33 64.14
C GLU A 2 2.85 12.84 64.01
N PRO A 3 2.25 12.11 63.07
CA PRO A 3 2.89 11.00 62.40
C PRO A 3 3.55 11.49 61.10
N TYR A 4 4.82 11.13 60.90
CA TYR A 4 5.60 11.36 59.68
C TYR A 4 5.06 10.55 58.49
N PRO A 5 4.85 11.16 57.29
CA PRO A 5 4.83 10.40 56.04
C PRO A 5 5.52 11.19 54.92
N ASN A 6 6.86 11.22 54.89
CA ASN A 6 7.60 11.88 53.79
C ASN A 6 8.64 11.00 53.09
N GLY A 7 8.74 9.70 53.44
CA GLY A 7 9.72 8.80 52.82
C GLY A 7 9.30 8.21 51.47
N PHE A 8 8.02 7.83 51.32
CA PHE A 8 7.58 7.04 50.16
C PHE A 8 7.21 7.87 48.92
N LEU A 9 6.77 9.13 49.10
CA LEU A 9 6.38 10.03 48.00
C LEU A 9 7.57 10.58 47.19
N SER A 10 8.75 10.70 47.82
CA SER A 10 9.94 11.23 47.13
C SER A 10 10.55 10.25 46.12
N TYR A 11 10.31 8.94 46.27
CA TYR A 11 10.91 7.92 45.40
C TYR A 11 10.15 7.79 44.07
N THR A 12 8.81 7.88 44.10
CA THR A 12 7.97 7.69 42.90
C THR A 12 8.13 8.82 41.87
N VAL A 13 8.30 10.07 42.34
CA VAL A 13 8.49 11.24 41.47
C VAL A 13 9.89 11.25 40.82
N ALA A 14 10.91 10.79 41.54
CA ALA A 14 12.29 10.73 41.01
C ALA A 14 12.47 9.65 39.92
N VAL A 15 11.70 8.56 39.97
CA VAL A 15 11.76 7.47 38.98
C VAL A 15 11.03 7.85 37.70
N HIS A 16 9.88 8.53 37.78
CA HIS A 16 9.12 8.94 36.58
C HIS A 16 9.75 10.09 35.79
N LEU A 17 10.62 10.87 36.40
CA LEU A 17 11.34 11.97 35.73
C LEU A 17 12.55 11.51 34.89
N LYS A 18 12.90 10.22 34.89
CA LYS A 18 14.00 9.66 34.07
C LYS A 18 13.54 9.00 32.76
N SER A 19 12.24 8.87 32.48
CA SER A 19 11.73 8.35 31.21
C SER A 19 11.28 9.49 30.29
N PRO A 20 11.71 9.55 29.02
CA PRO A 20 11.25 10.59 28.11
C PRO A 20 9.81 10.30 27.68
N GLN A 21 8.94 11.29 27.84
CA GLN A 21 7.50 11.32 27.53
C GLN A 21 6.57 10.77 28.63
N HIS A 22 6.43 11.54 29.71
CA HIS A 22 5.16 11.67 30.44
C HIS A 22 4.88 13.16 30.61
N GLN A 23 3.65 13.62 30.32
CA GLN A 23 3.30 15.03 30.43
C GLN A 23 3.49 15.49 31.88
N MET A 24 4.44 16.43 32.10
CA MET A 24 4.85 16.95 33.41
C MET A 24 3.67 17.33 34.33
N GLU A 25 2.55 17.69 33.74
CA GLU A 25 1.34 18.11 34.43
C GLU A 25 0.61 16.98 35.17
N GLU A 26 0.67 15.75 34.65
CA GLU A 26 -0.01 14.59 35.23
C GLU A 26 0.76 14.03 36.44
N ALA A 27 2.10 14.07 36.38
CA ALA A 27 2.97 13.74 37.52
C ALA A 27 2.81 14.77 38.66
N LEU A 28 2.65 16.05 38.33
CA LEU A 28 2.39 17.10 39.33
C LEU A 28 1.01 16.96 39.98
N ARG A 29 -0.01 16.53 39.22
CA ARG A 29 -1.35 16.22 39.73
C ARG A 29 -1.33 15.09 40.75
N GLN A 30 -0.62 14.00 40.45
CA GLN A 30 -0.55 12.83 41.34
C GLN A 30 0.22 13.11 42.65
N GLY A 31 1.19 14.03 42.62
CA GLY A 31 1.98 14.41 43.81
C GLY A 31 1.32 15.45 44.72
N ALA A 32 0.19 16.05 44.32
CA ALA A 32 -0.50 17.07 45.10
C ALA A 32 -1.86 16.57 45.58
N GLY A 33 -2.04 16.48 46.91
CA GLY A 33 -3.25 15.91 47.50
C GLY A 33 -4.58 16.53 47.05
N CYS A 34 -4.59 17.79 46.58
CA CYS A 34 -5.79 18.48 46.05
C CYS A 34 -5.47 19.42 44.87
N TRP A 35 -4.83 18.91 43.81
CA TRP A 35 -4.41 19.73 42.66
C TRP A 35 -5.53 20.56 42.01
N ASN A 36 -6.74 20.01 41.92
CA ASN A 36 -7.87 20.69 41.27
C ASN A 36 -8.41 21.88 42.08
N ALA A 37 -8.17 21.91 43.39
CA ALA A 37 -8.58 23.02 44.26
C ALA A 37 -7.56 24.17 44.31
N MET A 38 -6.35 24.00 43.73
CA MET A 38 -5.31 25.04 43.74
C MET A 38 -5.58 26.12 42.69
N SER A 39 -5.35 27.38 43.07
CA SER A 39 -5.41 28.52 42.15
C SER A 39 -4.27 28.47 41.11
N SER A 40 -4.46 29.16 39.98
CA SER A 40 -3.46 29.21 38.90
C SER A 40 -2.09 29.75 39.36
N ARG A 41 -2.07 30.66 40.35
CA ARG A 41 -0.82 31.19 40.92
C ARG A 41 -0.09 30.13 41.76
N GLU A 42 -0.82 29.31 42.51
CA GLU A 42 -0.22 28.24 43.33
C GLU A 42 0.30 27.10 42.46
N LYS A 43 -0.43 26.73 41.40
CA LYS A 43 0.03 25.76 40.39
C LYS A 43 1.34 26.21 39.73
N ASN A 44 1.47 27.50 39.41
CA ASN A 44 2.72 28.04 38.88
C ASN A 44 3.87 28.04 39.89
N ARG A 45 3.62 28.37 41.17
CA ARG A 45 4.66 28.21 42.22
C ARG A 45 5.12 26.76 42.35
N TYR A 46 4.19 25.80 42.27
CA TYR A 46 4.51 24.38 42.32
C TYR A 46 5.41 23.97 41.14
N ARG A 47 5.07 24.40 39.91
CA ARG A 47 5.91 24.18 38.71
C ARG A 47 7.33 24.73 38.88
N THR A 48 7.47 25.99 39.33
CA THR A 48 8.78 26.63 39.48
C THR A 48 9.66 25.95 40.53
N LYS A 49 9.05 25.45 41.63
CA LYS A 49 9.78 24.77 42.71
C LYS A 49 10.45 23.49 42.22
N TYR A 50 9.75 22.66 41.46
CA TYR A 50 10.27 21.38 40.96
C TYR A 50 11.18 21.52 39.73
N GLN A 51 10.95 22.54 38.88
CA GLN A 51 11.80 22.81 37.73
C GLN A 51 13.20 23.30 38.15
N LYS A 52 13.32 24.04 39.27
CA LYS A 52 14.63 24.41 39.85
C LYS A 52 15.42 23.22 40.40
N GLN A 53 14.75 22.21 40.95
CA GLN A 53 15.39 20.97 41.42
C GLN A 53 15.94 20.09 40.28
N TYR A 54 15.31 20.15 39.10
CA TYR A 54 15.76 19.44 37.90
C TYR A 54 17.08 20.00 37.34
N VAL A 55 17.27 21.32 37.46
CA VAL A 55 18.48 22.02 36.97
C VAL A 55 19.64 21.93 37.97
N SER A 56 19.38 21.79 39.28
CA SER A 56 20.45 21.65 40.28
C SER A 56 21.12 20.27 40.30
N ASN A 57 20.44 19.20 39.84
CA ASN A 57 20.96 17.83 39.86
C ASN A 57 21.76 17.42 38.61
N SER A 58 21.88 18.28 37.59
CA SER A 58 22.69 18.00 36.39
C SER A 58 24.13 18.53 36.47
N SER A 59 24.54 19.17 37.58
CA SER A 59 25.85 19.83 37.72
C SER A 59 26.86 19.18 38.67
N THR A 60 26.61 17.96 39.16
CA THR A 60 27.58 17.21 39.99
C THR A 60 28.03 15.91 39.33
N SER A 61 28.97 16.04 38.39
CA SER A 61 29.91 14.97 37.99
C SER A 61 31.26 15.58 37.60
N ARG A 62 31.94 16.18 38.58
CA ARG A 62 33.39 16.42 38.55
C ARG A 62 34.05 15.36 39.43
N HIS A 63 34.54 14.26 38.83
CA HIS A 63 35.51 13.41 39.50
C HIS A 63 36.94 13.89 39.21
N ARG A 64 37.55 14.35 40.30
CA ARG A 64 38.96 14.65 40.56
C ARG A 64 39.91 13.57 40.05
N ARG A 65 40.98 14.00 39.38
CA ARG A 65 42.28 13.31 39.32
C ARG A 65 43.15 13.73 40.51
N GLN A 66 43.90 12.78 41.08
CA GLN A 66 45.23 12.89 41.71
C GLN A 66 45.66 11.46 42.08
N SER A 67 46.90 10.98 41.99
CA SER A 67 48.21 11.47 41.57
C SER A 67 49.19 10.27 41.64
N VAL A 68 50.18 10.12 40.75
CA VAL A 68 51.65 10.16 41.01
C VAL A 68 52.25 9.18 39.95
N LYS A 69 53.22 9.51 39.07
CA LYS A 69 54.66 9.71 39.33
C LYS A 69 55.37 10.26 38.05
N LEU A 70 56.42 11.06 38.29
CA LEU A 70 57.26 11.84 37.36
C LEU A 70 58.17 11.03 36.41
N LYS A 71 58.53 11.63 35.26
CA LYS A 71 59.90 12.09 34.85
C LYS A 71 59.85 12.61 33.39
N GLN A 72 60.03 13.90 33.13
CA GLN A 72 61.28 14.68 32.92
C GLN A 72 61.86 14.63 31.49
N MET A 73 61.97 15.84 30.88
CA MET A 73 62.92 16.32 29.85
C MET A 73 62.81 15.69 28.44
N GLY A 74 62.98 16.38 27.31
CA GLY A 74 63.41 17.73 26.97
C GLY A 74 63.83 17.77 25.48
N CYS A 75 63.88 18.97 24.90
CA CYS A 75 64.63 19.39 23.70
C CYS A 75 64.20 19.01 22.26
N CYS A 76 63.77 20.06 21.54
CA CYS A 76 64.32 20.63 20.28
C CYS A 76 65.02 19.75 19.23
N ARG A 77 64.54 19.84 17.96
CA ARG A 77 65.24 20.31 16.71
C ARG A 77 64.39 19.92 15.48
N LYS A 78 63.92 20.88 14.66
CA LYS A 78 64.51 21.50 13.44
C LYS A 78 64.49 20.64 12.15
N ASN A 79 64.00 21.29 11.09
CA ASN A 79 64.29 21.14 9.64
C ASN A 79 63.60 19.93 8.93
N THR A 80 63.08 19.97 7.70
CA THR A 80 63.14 20.90 6.55
C THR A 80 62.13 20.42 5.47
N VAL A 81 61.59 21.34 4.66
CA VAL A 81 60.83 21.08 3.40
C VAL A 81 61.83 20.78 2.25
N PRO A 82 61.42 20.24 1.06
CA PRO A 82 60.87 21.09 -0.01
C PRO A 82 59.79 20.47 -0.93
N LYS A 83 59.13 21.38 -1.69
CA LYS A 83 58.10 21.22 -2.74
C LYS A 83 58.68 20.81 -4.12
N CYS A 84 57.82 20.33 -5.03
CA CYS A 84 57.68 20.68 -6.49
C CYS A 84 56.75 19.63 -7.18
N SER A 85 55.62 19.90 -7.85
CA SER A 85 55.22 20.74 -9.02
C SER A 85 55.46 20.12 -10.42
N ARG A 86 54.38 19.87 -11.18
CA ARG A 86 54.12 20.20 -12.63
C ARG A 86 53.35 19.13 -13.45
N LYS A 87 52.35 19.60 -14.20
CA LYS A 87 51.71 19.08 -15.45
C LYS A 87 52.23 19.94 -16.65
N PRO A 88 51.77 19.85 -17.93
CA PRO A 88 51.11 18.80 -18.77
C PRO A 88 51.73 18.65 -20.20
N ARG A 89 51.16 17.80 -21.10
CA ARG A 89 50.89 18.11 -22.54
C ARG A 89 50.26 16.95 -23.36
N THR A 90 49.49 17.34 -24.38
CA THR A 90 48.79 16.59 -25.46
C THR A 90 49.73 16.21 -26.63
N PRO A 91 49.27 15.48 -27.68
CA PRO A 91 48.84 16.16 -28.92
C PRO A 91 47.66 15.50 -29.70
N ALA A 92 47.18 16.20 -30.72
CA ALA A 92 46.08 15.87 -31.64
C ALA A 92 46.58 15.44 -33.04
N CYS A 93 45.74 14.70 -33.82
CA CYS A 93 45.55 14.86 -35.29
C CYS A 93 44.53 13.83 -35.87
N ARG A 94 43.56 14.32 -36.67
CA ARG A 94 42.80 13.63 -37.75
C ARG A 94 43.39 14.08 -39.12
N PRO A 95 42.90 13.73 -40.35
CA PRO A 95 41.80 12.85 -40.82
C PRO A 95 42.15 11.95 -42.05
N ARG A 96 41.25 11.04 -42.50
CA ARG A 96 40.72 10.93 -43.90
C ARG A 96 39.84 9.68 -44.14
N SER A 97 38.91 9.88 -45.08
CA SER A 97 37.85 9.04 -45.65
C SER A 97 38.32 7.81 -46.44
N ILE A 98 37.47 6.79 -46.59
CA ILE A 98 36.97 6.20 -47.86
C ILE A 98 36.01 5.02 -47.58
N SER A 99 35.16 4.79 -48.57
CA SER A 99 33.96 4.00 -48.79
C SER A 99 33.95 2.49 -48.47
N SER A 100 32.71 1.99 -48.29
CA SER A 100 32.12 0.72 -48.76
C SER A 100 32.94 -0.57 -48.65
N CYS A 101 32.43 -1.57 -47.94
CA CYS A 101 31.75 -2.72 -48.57
C CYS A 101 31.31 -3.72 -47.50
N THR A 102 30.21 -4.40 -47.80
CA THR A 102 29.63 -5.57 -47.16
C THR A 102 30.61 -6.72 -46.92
N GLN A 103 30.64 -7.33 -45.74
CA GLN A 103 30.24 -8.74 -45.52
C GLN A 103 30.56 -9.23 -44.10
N LYS A 104 29.73 -10.19 -43.70
CA LYS A 104 29.65 -10.93 -42.43
C LYS A 104 31.00 -11.51 -41.98
N CYS A 105 31.29 -11.45 -40.69
CA CYS A 105 31.39 -12.69 -39.89
C CYS A 105 31.43 -12.42 -38.38
N SER A 106 30.80 -13.34 -37.68
CA SER A 106 30.65 -13.53 -36.24
C SER A 106 31.96 -13.49 -35.43
N THR A 107 31.93 -12.91 -34.22
CA THR A 107 32.30 -13.62 -32.97
C THR A 107 32.08 -12.77 -31.71
N ILE A 108 31.45 -13.41 -30.72
CA ILE A 108 31.71 -13.33 -29.27
C ILE A 108 31.54 -11.94 -28.61
N ARG A 109 30.32 -11.66 -28.15
CA ARG A 109 30.11 -10.79 -26.98
C ARG A 109 29.74 -11.64 -25.77
N SER A 110 30.64 -11.62 -24.80
CA SER A 110 30.47 -12.13 -23.44
C SER A 110 29.15 -11.64 -22.85
N ARG A 111 28.15 -12.52 -22.81
CA ARG A 111 26.93 -12.36 -22.00
C ARG A 111 27.29 -12.72 -20.57
N ARG A 112 27.59 -11.73 -19.73
CA ARG A 112 27.32 -11.85 -18.30
C ARG A 112 25.81 -11.81 -18.13
N LYS A 113 25.16 -12.97 -18.30
CA LYS A 113 23.79 -13.22 -17.86
C LYS A 113 23.81 -13.08 -16.33
N CYS A 114 23.39 -11.92 -15.83
CA CYS A 114 22.91 -11.81 -14.46
C CYS A 114 21.60 -12.59 -14.41
N MET A 115 21.69 -13.89 -14.10
CA MET A 115 20.53 -14.73 -13.84
C MET A 115 19.90 -14.23 -12.54
N LEU A 116 18.87 -13.40 -12.66
CA LEU A 116 17.90 -13.19 -11.59
C LEU A 116 17.37 -14.57 -11.21
N LYS A 117 17.79 -15.08 -10.05
CA LYS A 117 17.07 -16.16 -9.38
C LYS A 117 15.68 -15.60 -9.12
N LYS A 118 14.65 -16.12 -9.80
CA LYS A 118 13.25 -15.97 -9.35
C LYS A 118 13.25 -16.14 -7.83
N SER A 119 12.67 -15.18 -7.11
CA SER A 119 12.42 -15.34 -5.68
C SER A 119 11.78 -16.72 -5.47
N PRO A 120 12.17 -17.48 -4.44
CA PRO A 120 11.62 -18.80 -4.25
C PRO A 120 10.13 -18.65 -3.90
N GLU A 121 9.26 -18.77 -4.91
CA GLU A 121 7.81 -18.98 -4.76
C GLU A 121 7.50 -20.33 -4.10
N SER A 122 8.53 -21.08 -3.69
CA SER A 122 8.42 -22.50 -3.33
C SER A 122 7.67 -22.78 -2.02
N MET A 123 7.24 -21.76 -1.28
CA MET A 123 6.53 -21.91 0.02
C MET A 123 5.39 -20.90 0.20
N ALA A 124 4.94 -20.21 -0.86
CA ALA A 124 3.78 -19.34 -0.75
C ALA A 124 2.50 -20.19 -0.70
N THR A 125 1.55 -19.83 0.18
CA THR A 125 0.23 -20.46 0.23
C THR A 125 -0.51 -20.20 -1.08
N ASP A 126 -0.99 -21.24 -1.73
CA ASP A 126 -1.84 -21.13 -2.92
C ASP A 126 -3.30 -20.97 -2.47
N VAL A 127 -4.02 -20.03 -3.10
CA VAL A 127 -5.43 -19.76 -2.82
C VAL A 127 -6.21 -20.24 -4.03
N LYS A 128 -7.13 -21.19 -3.83
CA LYS A 128 -7.91 -21.82 -4.88
C LYS A 128 -9.40 -21.62 -4.60
N PHE A 129 -10.15 -21.09 -5.56
CA PHE A 129 -11.61 -21.07 -5.47
C PHE A 129 -12.19 -22.35 -6.06
N ASN A 130 -13.16 -22.93 -5.38
CA ASN A 130 -13.87 -24.13 -5.84
C ASN A 130 -15.31 -23.76 -6.25
N GLU A 131 -15.83 -24.48 -7.25
CA GLU A 131 -17.19 -24.31 -7.77
C GLU A 131 -18.27 -24.60 -6.71
N SER A 132 -18.02 -25.58 -5.85
CA SER A 132 -18.93 -26.12 -4.86
C SER A 132 -18.15 -26.64 -3.64
N LEU A 133 -18.86 -27.01 -2.58
CA LEU A 133 -18.24 -27.52 -1.36
C LEU A 133 -17.62 -28.90 -1.59
N GLY A 134 -16.30 -28.99 -1.50
CA GLY A 134 -15.59 -30.28 -1.58
C GLY A 134 -15.81 -31.13 -0.33
N CYS A 135 -15.72 -32.46 -0.44
CA CYS A 135 -15.78 -33.36 0.71
C CYS A 135 -14.42 -33.44 1.41
N THR A 136 -14.35 -33.11 2.70
CA THR A 136 -13.08 -33.12 3.47
C THR A 136 -13.31 -33.49 4.94
N ASP A 137 -12.37 -34.23 5.54
CA ASP A 137 -12.36 -34.51 6.99
C ASP A 137 -11.58 -33.43 7.76
N PRO A 138 -12.22 -32.67 8.68
CA PRO A 138 -11.57 -31.63 9.48
C PRO A 138 -10.29 -32.04 10.20
N GLN A 139 -10.15 -33.31 10.57
CA GLN A 139 -8.95 -33.79 11.25
C GLN A 139 -7.70 -33.66 10.37
N THR A 140 -7.86 -33.81 9.06
CA THR A 140 -6.77 -33.77 8.09
C THR A 140 -6.73 -32.45 7.31
N HIS A 141 -7.90 -31.88 7.06
CA HIS A 141 -8.10 -30.66 6.27
C HIS A 141 -8.93 -29.68 7.11
N PRO A 142 -8.29 -28.81 7.90
CA PRO A 142 -8.97 -27.86 8.76
C PRO A 142 -9.95 -26.99 7.97
N VAL A 143 -11.07 -26.64 8.60
CA VAL A 143 -12.15 -25.85 8.00
C VAL A 143 -12.51 -24.65 8.88
N LEU A 144 -12.53 -23.48 8.27
CA LEU A 144 -12.99 -22.22 8.87
C LEU A 144 -14.24 -21.74 8.14
N ILE A 145 -15.38 -21.77 8.82
CA ILE A 145 -16.65 -21.26 8.30
C ILE A 145 -16.84 -19.83 8.79
N ILE A 146 -17.06 -18.88 7.89
CA ILE A 146 -17.24 -17.46 8.22
C ILE A 146 -18.56 -16.96 7.62
N GLY A 147 -19.40 -16.35 8.45
CA GLY A 147 -20.66 -15.76 7.98
C GLY A 147 -21.20 -14.69 8.90
N GLN A 148 -22.20 -13.94 8.44
CA GLN A 148 -22.99 -13.11 9.36
C GLN A 148 -23.89 -14.01 10.20
N LEU A 149 -24.14 -13.66 11.47
CA LEU A 149 -24.96 -14.49 12.36
C LEU A 149 -26.34 -14.82 11.76
N ARG A 150 -26.99 -13.84 11.11
CA ARG A 150 -28.27 -14.04 10.42
C ARG A 150 -28.21 -15.07 9.28
N HIS A 151 -27.05 -15.19 8.62
CA HIS A 151 -26.83 -16.14 7.54
C HIS A 151 -26.48 -17.53 8.10
N LEU A 152 -25.66 -17.58 9.15
CA LEU A 152 -25.30 -18.82 9.82
C LEU A 152 -26.53 -19.52 10.43
N ASN A 153 -27.48 -18.74 10.97
CA ASN A 153 -28.74 -19.27 11.50
C ASN A 153 -29.67 -19.87 10.44
N LEU A 154 -29.47 -19.60 9.14
CA LEU A 154 -30.26 -20.18 8.05
C LEU A 154 -29.70 -21.53 7.58
N LEU A 155 -28.48 -21.89 8.01
CA LEU A 155 -27.84 -23.11 7.59
C LEU A 155 -28.42 -24.33 8.31
N LYS A 156 -28.76 -25.35 7.54
CA LYS A 156 -28.95 -26.71 8.03
C LYS A 156 -27.63 -27.46 8.00
N PHE A 157 -27.45 -28.44 8.89
CA PHE A 157 -26.23 -29.23 8.93
C PHE A 157 -25.96 -29.93 7.59
N SER A 158 -26.99 -30.37 6.88
CA SER A 158 -26.89 -30.98 5.53
C SER A 158 -26.15 -30.12 4.50
N HIS A 159 -26.12 -28.79 4.65
CA HIS A 159 -25.41 -27.91 3.71
C HIS A 159 -23.88 -27.89 3.94
N LEU A 160 -23.43 -28.29 5.13
CA LEU A 160 -22.02 -28.30 5.53
C LEU A 160 -21.53 -29.70 5.92
N GLU A 161 -22.39 -30.71 5.83
CA GLU A 161 -22.10 -32.08 6.22
C GLU A 161 -20.85 -32.63 5.51
N SER A 162 -20.68 -32.31 4.22
CA SER A 162 -19.51 -32.70 3.43
C SER A 162 -18.17 -32.17 3.98
N LYS A 163 -18.21 -31.10 4.77
CA LYS A 163 -17.02 -30.48 5.39
C LYS A 163 -16.80 -30.84 6.84
N LEU A 164 -17.84 -31.32 7.51
CA LEU A 164 -17.87 -31.47 8.97
C LEU A 164 -17.94 -32.94 9.39
N SER A 165 -18.53 -33.80 8.57
CA SER A 165 -18.65 -35.23 8.81
C SER A 165 -17.30 -35.93 8.60
N PRO A 166 -16.94 -36.96 9.41
CA PRO A 166 -17.71 -37.54 10.53
C PRO A 166 -17.41 -36.90 11.90
N ARG A 167 -16.68 -35.77 11.95
CA ARG A 167 -16.10 -35.24 13.20
C ARG A 167 -17.06 -34.42 14.04
N VAL A 168 -17.95 -33.69 13.37
CA VAL A 168 -18.94 -32.81 14.00
C VAL A 168 -20.31 -33.34 13.65
N ASN A 169 -21.18 -33.51 14.65
CA ASN A 169 -22.57 -33.89 14.45
C ASN A 169 -23.47 -32.64 14.37
N GLU A 170 -24.72 -32.84 13.93
CA GLU A 170 -25.70 -31.76 13.79
C GLU A 170 -25.95 -31.01 15.11
N GLU A 171 -26.05 -31.72 16.23
CA GLU A 171 -26.26 -31.11 17.55
C GLU A 171 -25.12 -30.15 17.93
N THR A 172 -23.86 -30.56 17.73
CA THR A 172 -22.68 -29.72 18.03
C THR A 172 -22.68 -28.47 17.15
N PHE A 173 -23.00 -28.61 15.86
CA PHE A 173 -23.07 -27.48 14.95
C PHE A 173 -24.16 -26.47 15.36
N LEU A 174 -25.38 -26.93 15.64
CA LEU A 174 -26.49 -26.07 16.04
C LEU A 174 -26.21 -25.36 17.37
N ASN A 175 -25.67 -26.08 18.35
CA ASN A 175 -25.27 -25.48 19.63
C ASN A 175 -24.17 -24.44 19.45
N ALA A 176 -23.17 -24.71 18.61
CA ALA A 176 -22.10 -23.77 18.34
C ALA A 176 -22.61 -22.48 17.67
N VAL A 177 -23.51 -22.59 16.70
CA VAL A 177 -24.13 -21.42 16.06
C VAL A 177 -24.97 -20.62 17.06
N ALA A 178 -25.71 -21.29 17.95
CA ALA A 178 -26.49 -20.64 19.01
C ALA A 178 -25.61 -19.93 20.05
N CYS A 179 -24.37 -20.38 20.26
CA CYS A 179 -23.42 -19.75 21.18
C CYS A 179 -22.72 -18.51 20.60
N LEU A 180 -22.85 -18.20 19.30
CA LEU A 180 -22.17 -17.05 18.69
C LEU A 180 -22.81 -15.72 19.09
N HIS A 181 -22.02 -14.87 19.75
CA HIS A 181 -22.41 -13.52 20.18
C HIS A 181 -21.39 -12.48 19.67
N PRO A 182 -21.38 -12.15 18.35
CA PRO A 182 -20.38 -11.26 17.75
C PRO A 182 -20.37 -9.84 18.34
N ALA A 183 -19.28 -9.50 19.06
CA ALA A 183 -19.02 -8.17 19.60
C ALA A 183 -17.51 -7.80 19.64
N PRO A 184 -16.85 -7.44 18.52
CA PRO A 184 -17.40 -7.27 17.18
C PRO A 184 -17.40 -8.55 16.33
N THR A 185 -16.52 -9.51 16.61
CA THR A 185 -16.48 -10.83 15.95
C THR A 185 -16.48 -11.89 17.04
N ASP A 186 -17.04 -13.05 16.76
CA ASP A 186 -17.01 -14.18 17.69
C ASP A 186 -16.74 -15.48 16.93
N LYS A 187 -16.23 -16.50 17.62
CA LYS A 187 -15.91 -17.80 17.03
C LYS A 187 -16.15 -18.92 18.03
N VAL A 188 -16.52 -20.09 17.51
CA VAL A 188 -16.66 -21.31 18.29
C VAL A 188 -15.95 -22.44 17.55
N SER A 189 -15.06 -23.14 18.27
CA SER A 189 -14.44 -24.37 17.78
C SER A 189 -15.46 -25.50 17.83
N LEU A 190 -15.68 -26.14 16.68
CA LEU A 190 -16.51 -27.34 16.53
C LEU A 190 -15.72 -28.62 16.83
N TYR A 191 -14.42 -28.63 16.51
CA TYR A 191 -13.54 -29.78 16.74
C TYR A 191 -12.08 -29.32 16.85
N LEU A 192 -11.52 -29.34 18.06
CA LEU A 192 -10.09 -29.11 18.36
C LEU A 192 -9.44 -27.91 17.63
N ASP A 193 -10.18 -26.82 17.44
CA ASP A 193 -9.84 -25.64 16.61
C ASP A 193 -9.59 -25.92 15.10
N VAL A 194 -9.54 -27.18 14.66
CA VAL A 194 -9.40 -27.55 13.23
C VAL A 194 -10.71 -27.45 12.47
N ALA A 195 -11.87 -27.51 13.15
CA ALA A 195 -13.14 -27.06 12.60
C ALA A 195 -13.65 -25.89 13.43
N THR A 196 -13.83 -24.72 12.82
CA THR A 196 -14.25 -23.50 13.53
C THR A 196 -15.34 -22.77 12.74
N VAL A 197 -16.37 -22.29 13.44
CA VAL A 197 -17.37 -21.36 12.90
C VAL A 197 -17.17 -19.98 13.50
N ALA A 198 -17.18 -18.94 12.66
CA ALA A 198 -16.92 -17.56 13.05
C ALA A 198 -18.00 -16.61 12.54
N ALA A 199 -18.50 -15.77 13.44
CA ALA A 199 -19.50 -14.75 13.15
C ALA A 199 -18.85 -13.39 12.86
N LEU A 200 -19.27 -12.79 11.74
CA LEU A 200 -18.91 -11.43 11.34
C LEU A 200 -19.65 -10.36 12.18
N PRO A 201 -19.15 -9.11 12.20
CA PRO A 201 -19.81 -8.03 12.94
C PRO A 201 -21.21 -7.72 12.45
N LEU A 202 -22.15 -7.69 13.38
CA LEU A 202 -23.56 -7.33 13.13
C LEU A 202 -23.66 -5.91 12.54
N LYS A 203 -23.01 -4.95 13.21
CA LYS A 203 -23.11 -3.53 12.86
C LYS A 203 -22.23 -3.18 11.66
N SER A 204 -22.77 -2.40 10.72
CA SER A 204 -21.95 -1.44 9.98
C SER A 204 -22.67 -0.16 9.64
N SER A 205 -21.88 0.91 9.66
CA SER A 205 -22.21 2.19 9.12
C SER A 205 -22.33 2.19 7.59
N ARG A 206 -23.02 3.21 7.07
CA ARG A 206 -23.19 3.51 5.64
C ARG A 206 -21.89 3.64 4.82
N HIS A 207 -20.76 3.99 5.44
CA HIS A 207 -19.47 4.14 4.76
C HIS A 207 -18.63 2.85 4.74
N ASN A 208 -19.13 1.75 5.29
CA ASN A 208 -18.43 0.47 5.29
C ASN A 208 -19.08 -0.49 4.27
N THR A 209 -18.36 -1.54 3.90
CA THR A 209 -18.87 -2.60 3.04
C THR A 209 -19.82 -3.54 3.80
N ALA A 210 -20.90 -3.96 3.14
CA ALA A 210 -21.85 -4.93 3.69
C ALA A 210 -21.20 -6.30 3.96
N SER A 211 -20.16 -6.66 3.20
CA SER A 211 -19.39 -7.91 3.34
C SER A 211 -18.60 -8.01 4.65
N ARG A 212 -18.32 -6.88 5.32
CA ARG A 212 -17.36 -6.82 6.45
C ARG A 212 -15.98 -7.36 6.08
N ALA A 213 -15.52 -7.16 4.85
CA ALA A 213 -14.23 -7.64 4.33
C ALA A 213 -13.05 -7.54 5.32
N HIS A 214 -12.90 -6.39 6.00
CA HIS A 214 -11.86 -6.19 7.03
C HIS A 214 -11.86 -7.25 8.15
N ALA A 215 -13.04 -7.70 8.60
CA ALA A 215 -13.19 -8.73 9.62
C ALA A 215 -12.89 -10.13 9.06
N ILE A 216 -13.27 -10.40 7.81
CA ILE A 216 -12.93 -11.66 7.11
C ILE A 216 -11.41 -11.80 7.04
N THR A 217 -10.70 -10.80 6.53
CA THR A 217 -9.22 -10.85 6.44
C THR A 217 -8.60 -11.10 7.81
N ARG A 218 -9.11 -10.46 8.87
CA ARG A 218 -8.60 -10.65 10.24
C ARG A 218 -8.87 -12.05 10.77
N LEU A 219 -10.07 -12.60 10.55
CA LEU A 219 -10.43 -13.95 10.96
C LEU A 219 -9.56 -14.99 10.26
N VAL A 220 -9.41 -14.88 8.93
CA VAL A 220 -8.57 -15.80 8.16
C VAL A 220 -7.11 -15.75 8.64
N LYS A 221 -6.52 -14.54 8.75
CA LYS A 221 -5.13 -14.38 9.23
C LYS A 221 -4.86 -15.00 10.61
N ASN A 222 -5.86 -15.01 11.49
CA ASN A 222 -5.71 -15.46 12.87
C ASN A 222 -6.01 -16.96 13.06
N HIS A 223 -6.62 -17.64 12.09
CA HIS A 223 -7.11 -19.02 12.24
C HIS A 223 -6.47 -20.03 11.30
N VAL A 224 -5.99 -19.58 10.15
CA VAL A 224 -5.30 -20.44 9.20
C VAL A 224 -4.10 -21.08 9.89
N LEU A 225 -4.10 -22.42 9.91
CA LEU A 225 -3.13 -23.22 10.67
C LEU A 225 -1.83 -23.45 9.89
N ASN A 226 -1.78 -23.06 8.61
CA ASN A 226 -0.65 -23.24 7.70
C ASN A 226 -0.28 -24.72 7.54
N VAL A 227 -1.29 -25.59 7.46
CA VAL A 227 -1.14 -27.00 7.10
C VAL A 227 -1.07 -27.16 5.58
N SER A 228 -0.82 -28.38 5.10
CA SER A 228 -0.70 -28.66 3.66
C SER A 228 -1.95 -28.28 2.87
N GLU A 229 -3.13 -28.52 3.43
CA GLU A 229 -4.39 -28.16 2.80
C GLU A 229 -5.44 -27.81 3.85
N GLU A 230 -6.10 -26.67 3.69
CA GLU A 230 -7.16 -26.17 4.58
C GLU A 230 -8.27 -25.48 3.76
N SER A 231 -9.46 -25.35 4.34
CA SER A 231 -10.65 -24.81 3.68
C SER A 231 -11.22 -23.59 4.42
N VAL A 232 -11.57 -22.55 3.67
CA VAL A 232 -12.31 -21.38 4.16
C VAL A 232 -13.65 -21.33 3.46
N VAL A 233 -14.72 -21.55 4.21
CA VAL A 233 -16.11 -21.52 3.71
C VAL A 233 -16.74 -20.19 4.06
N LEU A 234 -17.12 -19.41 3.05
CA LEU A 234 -17.76 -18.11 3.20
C LEU A 234 -19.28 -18.23 3.02
N VAL A 235 -20.03 -17.76 4.00
CA VAL A 235 -21.50 -17.75 3.99
C VAL A 235 -22.00 -16.32 3.82
N CYS A 236 -22.35 -15.96 2.58
CA CYS A 236 -22.68 -14.58 2.22
C CYS A 236 -23.72 -14.47 1.12
N GLU A 237 -24.33 -13.29 1.01
CA GLU A 237 -25.15 -12.93 -0.15
C GLU A 237 -24.29 -12.82 -1.41
N ARG A 238 -24.87 -13.11 -2.58
CA ARG A 238 -24.15 -13.07 -3.87
C ARG A 238 -23.52 -11.71 -4.17
N GLU A 239 -24.18 -10.62 -3.79
CA GLU A 239 -23.64 -9.25 -3.93
C GLU A 239 -22.34 -9.01 -3.14
N ASN A 240 -22.08 -9.80 -2.09
CA ASN A 240 -20.91 -9.67 -1.23
C ASN A 240 -19.81 -10.71 -1.55
N LEU A 241 -20.04 -11.59 -2.53
CA LEU A 241 -19.12 -12.66 -2.92
C LEU A 241 -17.74 -12.09 -3.27
N PHE A 242 -17.70 -11.11 -4.19
CA PHE A 242 -16.44 -10.54 -4.67
C PHE A 242 -15.59 -9.88 -3.56
N ALA A 243 -16.21 -9.03 -2.73
CA ALA A 243 -15.52 -8.40 -1.60
C ALA A 243 -15.02 -9.42 -0.57
N SER A 244 -15.80 -10.47 -0.31
CA SER A 244 -15.45 -11.53 0.64
C SER A 244 -14.29 -12.38 0.12
N ALA A 245 -14.31 -12.72 -1.18
CA ALA A 245 -13.20 -13.39 -1.86
C ALA A 245 -11.91 -12.58 -1.77
N CYS A 246 -11.98 -11.29 -2.13
CA CYS A 246 -10.84 -10.37 -2.03
C CYS A 246 -10.30 -10.31 -0.60
N ALA A 247 -11.17 -10.31 0.41
CA ALA A 247 -10.76 -10.27 1.81
C ALA A 247 -9.93 -11.50 2.24
N VAL A 248 -10.29 -12.69 1.77
CA VAL A 248 -9.55 -13.93 2.03
C VAL A 248 -8.18 -13.86 1.36
N VAL A 249 -8.11 -13.43 0.10
CA VAL A 249 -6.86 -13.31 -0.66
C VAL A 249 -5.83 -12.43 0.06
N ARG A 250 -6.27 -11.30 0.63
CA ARG A 250 -5.41 -10.35 1.38
C ARG A 250 -4.81 -10.95 2.65
N ALA A 251 -5.26 -12.13 3.08
CA ALA A 251 -4.67 -12.87 4.19
C ALA A 251 -3.35 -13.57 3.84
N PHE A 252 -3.07 -13.80 2.55
CA PHE A 252 -1.97 -14.67 2.08
C PHE A 252 -0.91 -13.93 1.25
N PRO A 253 -0.06 -13.12 1.90
CA PRO A 253 0.94 -12.31 1.21
C PRO A 253 2.10 -13.16 0.65
N LEU A 254 2.64 -12.77 -0.51
CA LEU A 254 3.67 -13.55 -1.23
C LEU A 254 5.11 -13.31 -0.73
N TYR A 255 5.44 -12.09 -0.30
CA TYR A 255 6.84 -11.73 -0.04
C TYR A 255 7.32 -12.19 1.35
N SER A 256 8.46 -12.90 1.39
CA SER A 256 9.15 -13.24 2.64
C SER A 256 10.64 -13.44 2.39
N ARG A 257 11.47 -12.91 3.29
CA ARG A 257 12.92 -13.15 3.38
C ARG A 257 13.31 -13.88 4.68
N LYS A 258 12.34 -14.42 5.43
CA LYS A 258 12.63 -15.20 6.64
C LYS A 258 13.40 -16.47 6.27
N THR A 259 14.55 -16.69 6.92
CA THR A 259 15.45 -17.82 6.63
C THR A 259 14.90 -19.18 7.05
N GLY A 260 14.01 -19.23 8.06
CA GLY A 260 13.31 -20.46 8.46
C GLY A 260 12.49 -21.09 7.32
N ASN A 261 11.98 -20.27 6.39
CA ASN A 261 11.22 -20.74 5.23
C ASN A 261 12.13 -21.36 4.15
N LEU A 262 13.46 -21.17 4.21
CA LEU A 262 14.45 -21.76 3.29
C LEU A 262 15.02 -23.08 3.83
N LEU A 263 14.92 -23.33 5.13
CA LEU A 263 15.40 -24.58 5.77
C LEU A 263 14.42 -25.74 5.57
N ALA A 264 13.11 -25.47 5.51
CA ALA A 264 12.10 -26.48 5.16
C ALA A 264 12.30 -27.04 3.74
N SER A 265 12.75 -26.22 2.78
CA SER A 265 13.00 -26.66 1.40
C SER A 265 14.34 -27.41 1.20
N SER A 266 15.26 -27.34 2.17
CA SER A 266 16.54 -28.07 2.14
C SER A 266 16.51 -29.38 2.91
N GLN A 267 15.62 -29.55 3.91
CA GLN A 267 15.44 -30.84 4.58
C GLN A 267 14.68 -31.87 3.73
N SER A 268 13.78 -31.43 2.83
CA SER A 268 13.06 -32.35 1.94
C SER A 268 13.92 -32.94 0.81
N LYS A 269 15.14 -32.45 0.58
CA LYS A 269 16.04 -32.98 -0.47
C LYS A 269 16.97 -34.11 -0.01
N ASN A 270 17.03 -34.40 1.29
CA ASN A 270 17.98 -35.39 1.85
C ASN A 270 17.36 -36.74 2.23
N LEU A 271 16.11 -37.03 1.84
CA LEU A 271 15.54 -38.38 1.97
C LEU A 271 14.98 -38.88 0.62
N GLY A 272 15.70 -39.84 0.02
CA GLY A 272 15.11 -40.83 -0.88
C GLY A 272 15.36 -40.64 -2.37
N CYS A 273 16.22 -41.50 -2.94
CA CYS A 273 16.22 -41.81 -4.37
C CYS A 273 14.90 -42.52 -4.71
N GLY A 274 14.03 -41.88 -5.49
CA GLY A 274 12.77 -42.45 -5.97
C GLY A 274 12.21 -41.59 -7.10
N ASP A 275 12.01 -42.20 -8.26
CA ASP A 275 11.44 -41.61 -9.47
C ASP A 275 9.97 -41.20 -9.24
N GLY A 276 9.57 -39.99 -9.65
CA GLY A 276 8.16 -39.58 -9.76
C GLY A 276 7.71 -38.41 -8.88
N ASN A 277 7.26 -37.34 -9.55
CA ASN A 277 6.41 -36.23 -9.09
C ASN A 277 7.07 -35.07 -8.31
N ALA A 278 7.41 -34.01 -9.05
CA ALA A 278 7.96 -32.75 -8.55
C ALA A 278 6.89 -31.80 -7.95
N ASN A 279 6.08 -32.26 -6.99
CA ASN A 279 5.19 -31.40 -6.21
C ASN A 279 5.66 -31.35 -4.74
N SER A 280 6.63 -30.48 -4.47
CA SER A 280 7.15 -30.24 -3.14
C SER A 280 6.26 -29.21 -2.41
N GLY A 281 5.41 -29.68 -1.48
CA GLY A 281 5.01 -29.01 -0.24
C GLY A 281 4.47 -27.58 -0.25
N ARG A 282 3.59 -27.19 -1.17
CA ARG A 282 2.86 -25.90 -1.07
C ARG A 282 1.57 -26.07 -0.26
N ASN A 283 1.34 -25.15 0.67
CA ASN A 283 0.09 -25.07 1.42
C ASN A 283 -1.03 -24.56 0.50
N VAL A 284 -2.16 -25.26 0.45
CA VAL A 284 -3.32 -24.88 -0.37
C VAL A 284 -4.48 -24.46 0.53
N VAL A 285 -5.06 -23.30 0.27
CA VAL A 285 -6.28 -22.82 0.91
C VAL A 285 -7.40 -22.86 -0.11
N ASN A 286 -8.32 -23.79 0.08
CA ASN A 286 -9.55 -23.90 -0.69
C ASN A 286 -10.56 -22.88 -0.18
N VAL A 287 -11.04 -21.99 -1.05
CA VAL A 287 -12.05 -20.99 -0.73
C VAL A 287 -13.35 -21.39 -1.41
N GLU A 288 -14.38 -21.55 -0.59
CA GLU A 288 -15.67 -22.08 -0.99
C GLU A 288 -16.79 -21.18 -0.49
N PHE A 289 -17.94 -21.22 -1.16
CA PHE A 289 -19.06 -20.35 -0.87
C PHE A 289 -20.34 -21.13 -0.60
N VAL A 290 -21.08 -20.67 0.40
CA VAL A 290 -22.50 -20.97 0.58
C VAL A 290 -23.24 -19.66 0.34
N LEU A 291 -23.89 -19.55 -0.82
CA LEU A 291 -24.54 -18.32 -1.26
C LEU A 291 -25.99 -18.26 -0.77
N ILE A 292 -26.39 -17.08 -0.31
CA ILE A 292 -27.75 -16.81 0.18
C ILE A 292 -28.43 -15.81 -0.74
N ASN A 293 -29.62 -16.18 -1.21
CA ASN A 293 -30.49 -15.31 -2.01
C ASN A 293 -31.15 -14.23 -1.16
N LYS A 294 -31.65 -13.17 -1.80
CA LYS A 294 -32.35 -12.08 -1.13
C LYS A 294 -33.58 -12.54 -0.33
N ASP A 295 -34.19 -13.65 -0.76
CA ASP A 295 -35.34 -14.26 -0.11
C ASP A 295 -34.96 -15.13 1.10
N GLY A 296 -33.67 -15.22 1.44
CA GLY A 296 -33.15 -16.03 2.55
C GLY A 296 -32.96 -17.51 2.22
N CYS A 297 -33.30 -17.94 1.00
CA CYS A 297 -33.03 -19.28 0.51
C CYS A 297 -31.55 -19.46 0.15
N ILE A 298 -31.01 -20.66 0.39
CA ILE A 298 -29.65 -21.00 -0.01
C ILE A 298 -29.64 -21.35 -1.49
N GLU A 299 -28.74 -20.72 -2.22
CA GLU A 299 -28.55 -20.98 -3.64
C GLU A 299 -27.85 -22.33 -3.82
N SER A 300 -28.41 -23.17 -4.69
CA SER A 300 -27.84 -24.49 -5.00
C SER A 300 -26.98 -24.48 -6.26
N GLU A 301 -26.95 -23.35 -6.99
CA GLU A 301 -26.15 -23.22 -8.20
C GLU A 301 -24.67 -22.99 -7.83
N PRO A 302 -23.75 -23.78 -8.42
CA PRO A 302 -22.32 -23.59 -8.21
C PRO A 302 -21.83 -22.28 -8.82
N LEU A 303 -20.62 -21.87 -8.45
CA LEU A 303 -19.97 -20.75 -9.13
C LEU A 303 -19.73 -21.10 -10.60
N THR A 304 -19.99 -20.13 -11.47
CA THR A 304 -19.74 -20.27 -12.91
C THR A 304 -18.25 -20.22 -13.21
N ASP A 305 -17.84 -20.81 -14.34
CA ASP A 305 -16.44 -20.75 -14.80
C ASP A 305 -15.95 -19.30 -14.99
N ASP A 306 -16.82 -18.39 -15.43
CA ASP A 306 -16.53 -16.96 -15.56
C ASP A 306 -16.23 -16.31 -14.20
N GLU A 307 -17.02 -16.63 -13.17
CA GLU A 307 -16.80 -16.16 -11.81
C GLU A 307 -15.47 -16.69 -11.25
N LEU A 308 -15.21 -17.98 -11.42
CA LEU A 308 -13.95 -18.59 -10.97
C LEU A 308 -12.75 -17.98 -11.68
N ASN A 309 -12.82 -17.77 -13.00
CA ASN A 309 -11.78 -17.10 -13.76
C ASN A 309 -11.54 -15.67 -13.22
N CYS A 310 -12.61 -14.87 -13.07
CA CYS A 310 -12.51 -13.52 -12.53
C CYS A 310 -11.86 -13.48 -11.13
N LEU A 311 -12.25 -14.39 -10.24
CA LEU A 311 -11.69 -14.48 -8.88
C LEU A 311 -10.21 -14.91 -8.88
N ASN A 312 -9.81 -15.81 -9.77
CA ASN A 312 -8.43 -16.25 -9.93
C ASN A 312 -7.53 -15.11 -10.44
N GLU A 313 -7.98 -14.38 -11.46
CA GLU A 313 -7.24 -13.24 -12.00
C GLU A 313 -7.16 -12.09 -10.99
N THR A 314 -8.25 -11.82 -10.26
CA THR A 314 -8.27 -10.86 -9.16
C THR A 314 -7.31 -11.27 -8.03
N THR A 315 -7.21 -12.56 -7.73
CA THR A 315 -6.31 -13.09 -6.70
C THR A 315 -4.86 -12.86 -7.04
N ARG A 316 -4.50 -13.17 -8.28
CA ARG A 316 -3.17 -12.91 -8.81
C ARG A 316 -2.85 -11.42 -8.73
N ALA A 317 -3.77 -10.56 -9.18
CA ALA A 317 -3.58 -9.11 -9.17
C ALA A 317 -3.40 -8.50 -7.77
N ILE A 318 -4.25 -8.88 -6.79
CA ILE A 318 -4.14 -8.39 -5.40
C ILE A 318 -2.82 -8.84 -4.77
N ARG A 319 -2.45 -10.12 -4.95
CA ARG A 319 -1.24 -10.68 -4.35
C ARG A 319 0.03 -10.14 -5.01
N MET A 320 0.02 -9.92 -6.32
CA MET A 320 1.10 -9.25 -7.06
C MET A 320 1.29 -7.83 -6.55
N THR A 321 0.20 -7.06 -6.43
CA THR A 321 0.23 -5.70 -5.88
C THR A 321 0.84 -5.69 -4.48
N ALA A 322 0.35 -6.56 -3.59
CA ALA A 322 0.87 -6.65 -2.23
C ALA A 322 2.35 -7.08 -2.20
N ARG A 323 2.78 -7.97 -3.11
CA ARG A 323 4.17 -8.41 -3.24
C ARG A 323 5.09 -7.25 -3.60
N ILE A 324 4.75 -6.48 -4.63
CA ILE A 324 5.54 -5.33 -5.09
C ILE A 324 5.71 -4.31 -3.96
N VAL A 325 4.63 -4.01 -3.24
CA VAL A 325 4.63 -3.05 -2.11
C VAL A 325 5.37 -3.59 -0.87
N ASP A 326 5.34 -4.89 -0.62
CA ASP A 326 6.08 -5.52 0.49
C ASP A 326 7.58 -5.64 0.20
N MET A 327 8.00 -5.67 -1.06
CA MET A 327 9.41 -5.78 -1.45
C MET A 327 10.18 -4.50 -1.07
N PRO A 328 11.38 -4.62 -0.45
CA PRO A 328 12.21 -3.46 -0.16
C PRO A 328 12.86 -2.92 -1.44
N CYS A 329 13.15 -1.62 -1.49
CA CYS A 329 13.65 -0.94 -2.69
C CYS A 329 14.95 -1.57 -3.27
N ASN A 330 15.81 -2.14 -2.43
CA ASN A 330 17.01 -2.84 -2.92
C ASN A 330 16.69 -4.10 -3.76
N GLU A 331 15.46 -4.60 -3.71
CA GLU A 331 14.93 -5.71 -4.52
C GLU A 331 13.77 -5.27 -5.45
N MET A 332 13.25 -4.05 -5.27
CA MET A 332 12.17 -3.46 -6.04
C MET A 332 12.48 -1.98 -6.29
N ASN A 333 13.54 -1.71 -7.05
CA ASN A 333 13.85 -0.36 -7.55
C ASN A 333 13.16 -0.11 -8.91
N VAL A 334 13.40 1.04 -9.54
CA VAL A 334 12.75 1.40 -10.81
C VAL A 334 12.94 0.33 -11.91
N ASP A 335 14.14 -0.24 -12.06
CA ASP A 335 14.40 -1.26 -13.09
C ASP A 335 13.64 -2.56 -12.82
N HIS A 336 13.53 -2.95 -11.55
CA HIS A 336 12.74 -4.12 -11.17
C HIS A 336 11.24 -3.87 -11.37
N PHE A 337 10.75 -2.66 -11.07
CA PHE A 337 9.36 -2.32 -11.34
C PHE A 337 9.07 -2.33 -12.85
N ILE A 338 9.96 -1.78 -13.68
CA ILE A 338 9.85 -1.90 -15.16
C ILE A 338 9.76 -3.37 -15.56
N GLN A 339 10.56 -4.25 -14.96
CA GLN A 339 10.50 -5.69 -15.23
C GLN A 339 9.14 -6.29 -14.87
N GLU A 340 8.53 -5.90 -13.74
CA GLU A 340 7.16 -6.33 -13.38
C GLU A 340 6.13 -5.90 -14.44
N VAL A 341 6.25 -4.67 -14.94
CA VAL A 341 5.39 -4.15 -16.02
C VAL A 341 5.61 -4.90 -17.34
N GLU A 342 6.85 -5.22 -17.69
CA GLU A 342 7.19 -6.04 -18.86
C GLU A 342 6.67 -7.48 -18.72
N ASP A 343 6.71 -8.05 -17.52
CA ASP A 343 6.25 -9.40 -17.24
C ASP A 343 4.73 -9.49 -17.44
N VAL A 344 3.98 -8.53 -16.89
CA VAL A 344 2.54 -8.37 -17.15
C VAL A 344 2.29 -8.12 -18.64
N GLY A 345 3.06 -7.24 -19.28
CA GLY A 345 2.95 -6.96 -20.71
C GLY A 345 3.10 -8.23 -21.56
N ARG A 346 4.08 -9.08 -21.28
CA ARG A 346 4.26 -10.36 -21.99
C ARG A 346 3.08 -11.31 -21.81
N GLU A 347 2.50 -11.38 -20.62
CA GLU A 347 1.33 -12.23 -20.36
C GLU A 347 0.08 -11.74 -21.10
N LEU A 348 -0.07 -10.42 -21.25
CA LEU A 348 -1.18 -9.80 -21.99
C LEU A 348 -0.89 -9.61 -23.48
N CYS A 349 0.29 -10.04 -23.97
CA CYS A 349 0.77 -9.74 -25.32
C CYS A 349 0.87 -8.23 -25.66
N ILE A 350 1.11 -7.38 -24.66
CA ILE A 350 1.28 -5.92 -24.79
C ILE A 350 2.76 -5.55 -24.61
N THR A 351 3.31 -4.78 -25.55
CA THR A 351 4.69 -4.24 -25.41
C THR A 351 4.65 -2.90 -24.68
N PRO A 352 5.29 -2.75 -23.50
CA PRO A 352 5.30 -1.48 -22.79
C PRO A 352 6.09 -0.39 -23.56
N LYS A 353 5.57 0.83 -23.57
CA LYS A 353 6.34 2.02 -23.96
C LYS A 353 7.12 2.54 -22.75
N VAL A 354 8.43 2.72 -22.88
CA VAL A 354 9.32 3.17 -21.79
C VAL A 354 10.07 4.45 -22.19
N ILE A 355 9.86 5.52 -21.44
CA ILE A 355 10.63 6.78 -21.53
C ILE A 355 11.44 6.90 -20.24
N ARG A 356 12.77 6.80 -20.32
CA ARG A 356 13.65 6.60 -19.14
C ARG A 356 14.85 7.54 -19.13
N GLY A 357 15.23 7.99 -17.94
CA GLY A 357 16.41 8.82 -17.68
C GLY A 357 16.37 10.14 -18.45
N GLU A 358 17.47 10.49 -19.11
CA GLU A 358 17.61 11.76 -19.86
C GLU A 358 16.55 11.94 -20.95
N LYS A 359 15.96 10.86 -21.50
CA LYS A 359 14.86 10.98 -22.45
C LYS A 359 13.61 11.64 -21.86
N LEU A 360 13.40 11.53 -20.55
CA LEU A 360 12.33 12.25 -19.86
C LEU A 360 12.59 13.76 -19.94
N LEU A 361 13.81 14.19 -19.62
CA LEU A 361 14.21 15.60 -19.71
C LEU A 361 14.09 16.12 -21.14
N GLU A 362 14.62 15.38 -22.12
CA GLU A 362 14.58 15.74 -23.55
C GLU A 362 13.14 15.89 -24.08
N GLN A 363 12.19 15.11 -23.55
CA GLN A 363 10.78 15.15 -23.95
C GLN A 363 9.92 16.07 -23.05
N GLY A 364 10.53 16.80 -22.10
CA GLY A 364 9.83 17.79 -21.29
C GLY A 364 9.14 17.25 -20.03
N PHE A 365 9.43 16.02 -19.60
CA PHE A 365 8.91 15.42 -18.35
C PHE A 365 9.73 15.90 -17.13
N GLY A 366 9.72 17.21 -16.87
CA GLY A 366 10.54 17.81 -15.82
C GLY A 366 10.11 17.46 -14.39
N GLY A 367 8.87 17.05 -14.18
CA GLY A 367 8.39 16.56 -12.89
C GLY A 367 9.04 15.23 -12.53
N ILE A 368 8.82 14.20 -13.34
CA ILE A 368 9.35 12.83 -13.12
C ILE A 368 10.88 12.84 -13.15
N TYR A 369 11.49 13.47 -14.15
CA TYR A 369 12.95 13.58 -14.24
C TYR A 369 13.52 14.29 -13.01
N GLY A 370 12.95 15.44 -12.64
CA GLY A 370 13.41 16.24 -11.52
C GLY A 370 13.36 15.48 -10.18
N VAL A 371 12.32 14.69 -9.95
CA VAL A 371 12.21 13.86 -8.74
C VAL A 371 13.27 12.74 -8.73
N GLY A 372 13.45 12.03 -9.83
CA GLY A 372 14.30 10.83 -9.87
C GLY A 372 15.78 11.05 -10.20
N LYS A 373 16.20 12.22 -10.68
CA LYS A 373 17.58 12.47 -11.20
C LYS A 373 18.71 12.25 -10.18
N ALA A 374 18.42 12.20 -8.88
CA ALA A 374 19.41 11.94 -7.84
C ALA A 374 19.64 10.47 -7.52
N ALA A 375 18.71 9.60 -7.92
CA ALA A 375 18.78 8.18 -7.63
C ALA A 375 19.86 7.49 -8.48
N ALA A 376 20.38 6.37 -7.98
CA ALA A 376 21.33 5.55 -8.73
C ALA A 376 20.68 4.86 -9.93
N VAL A 377 19.39 4.54 -9.83
CA VAL A 377 18.58 3.98 -10.91
C VAL A 377 17.71 5.09 -11.48
N PRO A 378 17.80 5.40 -12.79
CA PRO A 378 17.13 6.56 -13.37
C PRO A 378 15.60 6.39 -13.39
N PRO A 379 14.84 7.50 -13.32
CA PRO A 379 13.39 7.46 -13.38
C PRO A 379 12.87 7.04 -14.76
N ALA A 380 11.61 6.61 -14.81
CA ALA A 380 10.93 6.22 -16.04
C ALA A 380 9.43 6.54 -16.00
N LEU A 381 8.89 6.96 -17.15
CA LEU A 381 7.47 6.84 -17.46
C LEU A 381 7.28 5.56 -18.26
N VAL A 382 6.44 4.65 -17.79
CA VAL A 382 6.11 3.40 -18.49
C VAL A 382 4.63 3.35 -18.79
N VAL A 383 4.25 2.85 -19.97
CA VAL A 383 2.86 2.78 -20.41
C VAL A 383 2.54 1.39 -20.96
N LEU A 384 1.47 0.79 -20.45
CA LEU A 384 0.77 -0.33 -21.09
C LEU A 384 -0.52 0.20 -21.75
N SER A 385 -0.82 -0.27 -22.96
CA SER A 385 -2.03 0.11 -23.70
C SER A 385 -2.76 -1.14 -24.19
N HIS A 386 -4.03 -1.27 -23.81
CA HIS A 386 -4.99 -2.22 -24.36
C HIS A 386 -5.98 -1.44 -25.23
N GLU A 387 -5.96 -1.70 -26.54
CA GLU A 387 -6.72 -0.93 -27.53
C GLU A 387 -7.53 -1.87 -28.43
N PRO A 388 -8.63 -2.43 -27.91
CA PRO A 388 -9.46 -3.35 -28.66
C PRO A 388 -10.20 -2.61 -29.79
N LYS A 389 -10.49 -3.33 -30.88
CA LYS A 389 -11.27 -2.75 -31.99
C LYS A 389 -12.70 -2.45 -31.50
N GLY A 390 -13.18 -1.25 -31.82
CA GLY A 390 -14.56 -0.83 -31.48
C GLY A 390 -14.71 -0.22 -30.09
N ALA A 391 -13.62 0.06 -29.38
CA ALA A 391 -13.64 0.87 -28.15
C ALA A 391 -14.38 2.20 -28.36
N GLN A 392 -15.23 2.55 -27.41
CA GLN A 392 -16.01 3.80 -27.39
C GLN A 392 -15.39 4.83 -26.44
N GLU A 393 -14.79 4.36 -25.35
CA GLU A 393 -14.19 5.18 -24.30
C GLU A 393 -12.66 5.02 -24.29
N THR A 394 -11.94 6.02 -23.75
CA THR A 394 -10.50 5.94 -23.54
C THR A 394 -10.14 6.30 -22.10
N ILE A 395 -9.86 5.25 -21.33
CA ILE A 395 -9.61 5.32 -19.90
C ILE A 395 -8.11 5.23 -19.64
N ALA A 396 -7.57 6.14 -18.83
CA ALA A 396 -6.18 6.08 -18.37
C ALA A 396 -6.11 5.99 -16.85
N LEU A 397 -5.36 5.00 -16.38
CA LEU A 397 -5.02 4.80 -14.98
C LEU A 397 -3.57 5.27 -14.75
N VAL A 398 -3.36 6.29 -13.93
CA VAL A 398 -2.05 6.91 -13.68
C VAL A 398 -1.57 6.63 -12.26
N GLY A 399 -0.42 5.97 -12.10
CA GLY A 399 0.05 5.49 -10.81
C GLY A 399 1.31 6.18 -10.30
N LYS A 400 1.29 6.61 -9.04
CA LYS A 400 2.50 7.01 -8.31
C LYS A 400 3.39 5.79 -8.09
N GLY A 401 4.56 5.78 -8.70
CA GLY A 401 5.53 4.69 -8.64
C GLY A 401 6.84 5.10 -7.95
N ILE A 402 6.75 5.76 -6.79
CA ILE A 402 7.95 6.12 -6.02
C ILE A 402 8.45 4.87 -5.28
N VAL A 403 9.48 4.21 -5.82
CA VAL A 403 9.96 2.92 -5.30
C VAL A 403 10.58 3.04 -3.90
N TYR A 404 11.06 4.23 -3.56
CA TYR A 404 11.40 4.62 -2.21
C TYR A 404 11.39 6.14 -2.08
N ASP A 405 10.85 6.63 -0.97
CA ASP A 405 10.77 8.04 -0.67
C ASP A 405 11.59 8.41 0.57
N THR A 406 12.77 9.00 0.35
CA THR A 406 13.60 9.55 1.42
C THR A 406 13.12 10.94 1.87
N GLY A 407 12.22 11.57 1.08
CA GLY A 407 11.85 12.98 1.13
C GLY A 407 12.75 13.91 0.33
N GLY A 408 13.81 13.40 -0.29
CA GLY A 408 14.80 14.24 -0.96
C GLY A 408 15.54 15.14 0.03
N LEU A 409 15.88 16.37 -0.37
CA LEU A 409 16.59 17.31 0.52
C LEU A 409 15.72 17.81 1.68
N SER A 410 14.39 17.80 1.54
CA SER A 410 13.41 17.83 2.63
C SER A 410 13.33 16.48 3.34
N ILE A 411 14.47 15.98 3.83
CA ILE A 411 14.63 14.60 4.27
C ILE A 411 13.63 14.20 5.36
N LYS A 412 12.99 13.04 5.20
CA LYS A 412 12.13 12.47 6.24
C LYS A 412 12.95 12.16 7.49
N ALA A 413 12.37 12.43 8.66
CA ALA A 413 12.97 12.10 9.93
C ALA A 413 13.09 10.57 10.13
N LYS A 414 13.93 10.16 11.08
CA LYS A 414 14.26 8.76 11.40
C LYS A 414 13.05 7.81 11.49
N THR A 415 11.91 8.28 12.02
CA THR A 415 10.70 7.46 12.21
C THR A 415 9.67 7.63 11.11
N GLY A 416 9.80 8.64 10.24
CA GLY A 416 8.90 8.89 9.12
C GLY A 416 9.31 8.18 7.83
N MET A 417 10.59 7.84 7.69
CA MET A 417 11.14 7.15 6.51
C MET A 417 10.87 5.63 6.48
N PRO A 418 10.92 4.87 7.60
CA PRO A 418 10.54 3.46 7.59
C PRO A 418 9.09 3.28 7.11
N GLY A 419 8.91 2.38 6.14
CA GLY A 419 7.62 2.16 5.47
C GLY A 419 7.52 2.77 4.07
N MET A 420 8.42 3.67 3.68
CA MET A 420 8.40 4.34 2.36
C MET A 420 8.74 3.44 1.16
N LYS A 421 9.07 2.16 1.38
CA LYS A 421 9.03 1.15 0.30
C LYS A 421 7.63 0.98 -0.28
N ARG A 422 6.59 1.37 0.48
CA ARG A 422 5.19 1.26 0.10
C ARG A 422 4.75 2.38 -0.86
N ASP A 423 5.63 3.34 -1.14
CA ASP A 423 5.28 4.58 -1.84
C ASP A 423 5.10 4.44 -3.37
N CYS A 424 5.19 3.19 -3.84
CA CYS A 424 4.84 2.75 -5.18
C CYS A 424 3.46 2.05 -5.23
N GLY A 425 2.70 2.10 -4.13
CA GLY A 425 1.42 1.38 -3.97
C GLY A 425 0.37 1.74 -5.02
N GLY A 426 0.31 3.00 -5.43
CA GLY A 426 -0.60 3.45 -6.49
C GLY A 426 -0.28 2.82 -7.85
N ALA A 427 0.99 2.85 -8.26
CA ALA A 427 1.45 2.18 -9.49
C ALA A 427 1.25 0.66 -9.42
N ALA A 428 1.52 0.02 -8.27
CA ALA A 428 1.35 -1.41 -8.10
C ALA A 428 -0.14 -1.82 -8.22
N ALA A 429 -1.04 -1.04 -7.60
CA ALA A 429 -2.48 -1.29 -7.68
C ALA A 429 -3.01 -1.16 -9.10
N ILE A 430 -2.52 -0.16 -9.85
CA ILE A 430 -2.88 0.03 -11.25
C ILE A 430 -2.35 -1.11 -12.12
N LEU A 431 -1.13 -1.60 -11.88
CA LEU A 431 -0.60 -2.75 -12.62
C LEU A 431 -1.46 -4.00 -12.39
N GLY A 432 -1.84 -4.26 -11.14
CA GLY A 432 -2.73 -5.37 -10.80
C GLY A 432 -4.12 -5.23 -11.42
N ALA A 433 -4.73 -4.05 -11.31
CA ALA A 433 -6.05 -3.77 -11.87
C ALA A 433 -6.06 -3.88 -13.40
N PHE A 434 -5.05 -3.30 -14.07
CA PHE A 434 -4.89 -3.39 -15.51
C PHE A 434 -4.80 -4.84 -15.98
N TYR A 435 -3.95 -5.64 -15.32
CA TYR A 435 -3.81 -7.06 -15.60
C TYR A 435 -5.15 -7.80 -15.51
N ALA A 436 -5.83 -7.70 -14.37
CA ALA A 436 -7.07 -8.45 -14.16
C ALA A 436 -8.22 -7.94 -15.05
N ALA A 437 -8.29 -6.64 -15.32
CA ALA A 437 -9.31 -6.06 -16.20
C ALA A 437 -9.16 -6.58 -17.64
N VAL A 438 -7.94 -6.58 -18.18
CA VAL A 438 -7.67 -7.08 -19.54
C VAL A 438 -7.93 -8.60 -19.63
N GLN A 439 -7.52 -9.38 -18.63
CA GLN A 439 -7.83 -10.81 -18.57
C GLN A 439 -9.33 -11.12 -18.45
N CYS A 440 -10.10 -10.20 -17.87
CA CYS A 440 -11.57 -10.27 -17.80
C CYS A 440 -12.27 -9.70 -19.06
N GLY A 441 -11.56 -9.51 -20.16
CA GLY A 441 -12.15 -9.05 -21.43
C GLY A 441 -12.55 -7.58 -21.41
N PHE A 442 -11.63 -6.67 -21.06
CA PHE A 442 -11.91 -5.23 -21.12
C PHE A 442 -12.22 -4.78 -22.56
N ARG A 443 -13.32 -4.05 -22.75
CA ARG A 443 -13.90 -3.76 -24.08
C ARG A 443 -13.54 -2.39 -24.66
N ASP A 444 -13.08 -1.45 -23.82
CA ASP A 444 -12.70 -0.10 -24.22
C ASP A 444 -11.18 0.10 -24.23
N ASN A 445 -10.70 1.27 -24.66
CA ASN A 445 -9.28 1.57 -24.55
C ASN A 445 -8.92 1.75 -23.07
N LEU A 446 -7.94 0.98 -22.60
CA LEU A 446 -7.42 1.07 -21.26
C LEU A 446 -5.91 1.30 -21.32
N HIS A 447 -5.45 2.34 -20.64
CA HIS A 447 -4.04 2.62 -20.50
C HIS A 447 -3.62 2.60 -19.04
N ALA A 448 -2.48 2.01 -18.73
CA ALA A 448 -1.84 2.10 -17.43
C ALA A 448 -0.52 2.86 -17.56
N VAL A 449 -0.44 4.03 -16.91
CA VAL A 449 0.72 4.94 -16.92
C VAL A 449 1.40 4.88 -15.56
N PHE A 450 2.65 4.44 -15.54
CA PHE A 450 3.45 4.27 -14.32
C PHE A 450 4.50 5.38 -14.23
N CYS A 451 4.39 6.22 -13.20
CA CYS A 451 5.32 7.32 -12.95
C CYS A 451 6.40 6.84 -11.98
N LEU A 452 7.46 6.22 -12.50
CA LEU A 452 8.46 5.51 -11.71
C LEU A 452 9.67 6.40 -11.38
N ALA A 453 9.98 6.54 -10.10
CA ALA A 453 11.19 7.22 -9.64
C ALA A 453 11.60 6.73 -8.24
N GLU A 454 12.82 7.04 -7.82
CA GLU A 454 13.22 6.97 -6.42
C GLU A 454 13.54 8.39 -5.95
N ASN A 455 12.87 8.87 -4.90
CA ASN A 455 13.12 10.20 -4.36
C ASN A 455 14.33 10.15 -3.42
N SER A 456 15.51 10.41 -3.98
CA SER A 456 16.81 10.22 -3.34
C SER A 456 17.49 11.51 -2.92
N VAL A 457 18.40 11.41 -1.96
CA VAL A 457 19.34 12.47 -1.57
C VAL A 457 20.65 12.31 -2.32
N GLY A 458 21.14 13.38 -2.94
CA GLY A 458 22.43 13.39 -3.60
C GLY A 458 22.79 14.77 -4.15
N PRO A 459 23.98 14.93 -4.74
CA PRO A 459 24.42 16.22 -5.32
C PRO A 459 23.49 16.75 -6.43
N ASN A 460 22.84 15.83 -7.14
CA ASN A 460 21.89 16.12 -8.21
C ASN A 460 20.44 16.22 -7.71
N ALA A 461 20.18 16.10 -6.41
CA ALA A 461 18.82 16.20 -5.88
C ALA A 461 18.22 17.57 -6.18
N THR A 462 16.93 17.54 -6.50
CA THR A 462 16.09 18.74 -6.53
C THR A 462 16.16 19.42 -5.18
N ARG A 463 16.28 20.74 -5.20
CA ARG A 463 16.35 21.58 -4.01
C ARG A 463 15.01 22.28 -3.80
N PRO A 464 14.64 22.60 -2.55
CA PRO A 464 13.81 23.76 -2.32
C PRO A 464 14.41 24.96 -3.06
N ASP A 465 13.56 25.76 -3.71
CA ASP A 465 13.85 26.89 -4.60
C ASP A 465 14.16 26.53 -6.07
N ASP A 466 14.36 25.25 -6.42
CA ASP A 466 14.44 24.87 -7.83
C ASP A 466 13.09 25.12 -8.52
N ILE A 467 13.09 25.55 -9.79
CA ILE A 467 11.88 25.65 -10.61
C ILE A 467 11.92 24.57 -11.69
N HIS A 468 10.89 23.74 -11.77
CA HIS A 468 10.74 22.71 -12.78
C HIS A 468 9.70 23.12 -13.82
N THR A 469 9.98 22.90 -15.10
CA THR A 469 8.96 22.94 -16.16
C THR A 469 8.41 21.53 -16.35
N LEU A 470 7.13 21.33 -16.04
CA LEU A 470 6.46 20.02 -16.14
C LEU A 470 5.97 19.77 -17.56
N TYR A 471 5.53 18.54 -17.85
CA TYR A 471 5.04 18.11 -19.17
C TYR A 471 3.82 18.90 -19.66
N SER A 472 3.07 19.49 -18.73
CA SER A 472 1.98 20.41 -19.07
C SER A 472 2.47 21.70 -19.75
N GLY A 473 3.74 22.07 -19.56
CA GLY A 473 4.34 23.36 -19.90
C GLY A 473 4.32 24.35 -18.73
N ARG A 474 3.62 24.03 -17.63
CA ARG A 474 3.59 24.87 -16.43
C ARG A 474 4.90 24.76 -15.64
N THR A 475 5.27 25.87 -15.00
CA THR A 475 6.44 26.00 -14.12
C THR A 475 6.04 25.82 -12.66
N VAL A 476 6.83 25.05 -11.91
CA VAL A 476 6.57 24.75 -10.50
C VAL A 476 7.80 25.06 -9.66
N GLU A 477 7.67 26.02 -8.75
CA GLU A 477 8.66 26.31 -7.71
C GLU A 477 8.58 25.23 -6.63
N ILE A 478 9.67 24.50 -6.43
CA ILE A 478 9.73 23.44 -5.45
C ILE A 478 10.01 24.07 -4.08
N ASN A 479 9.03 24.05 -3.17
CA ASN A 479 9.25 24.48 -1.78
C ASN A 479 9.36 23.29 -0.82
N ASN A 480 9.02 22.08 -1.27
CA ASN A 480 9.19 20.86 -0.48
C ASN A 480 9.45 19.63 -1.37
N THR A 481 10.64 19.04 -1.29
CA THR A 481 11.00 17.87 -2.12
C THR A 481 10.34 16.56 -1.67
N ASP A 482 9.71 16.54 -0.49
CA ASP A 482 8.89 15.45 0.05
C ASP A 482 7.42 15.50 -0.44
N ALA A 483 7.13 16.45 -1.34
CA ALA A 483 5.88 16.53 -2.09
C ALA A 483 6.13 16.18 -3.56
N GLU A 484 6.82 15.06 -3.78
CA GLU A 484 7.28 14.56 -5.07
C GLU A 484 6.19 13.84 -5.86
N GLY A 485 5.31 13.10 -5.17
CA GLY A 485 4.29 12.25 -5.81
C GLY A 485 3.39 13.02 -6.76
N ARG A 486 3.01 14.25 -6.38
CA ARG A 486 2.16 15.12 -7.20
C ARG A 486 2.89 15.68 -8.43
N LEU A 487 4.22 15.84 -8.36
CA LEU A 487 5.02 16.27 -9.50
C LEU A 487 5.10 15.17 -10.55
N VAL A 488 5.33 13.93 -10.11
CA VAL A 488 5.42 12.79 -11.03
C VAL A 488 4.06 12.46 -11.66
N LEU A 489 2.98 12.58 -10.88
CA LEU A 489 1.61 12.36 -11.37
C LEU A 489 1.13 13.47 -12.32
N ALA A 490 1.48 14.73 -12.06
CA ALA A 490 1.16 15.85 -12.94
C ALA A 490 1.65 15.61 -14.38
N ASP A 491 2.89 15.12 -14.53
CA ASP A 491 3.43 14.69 -15.82
C ASP A 491 2.63 13.51 -16.41
N GLY A 492 2.32 12.51 -15.59
CA GLY A 492 1.57 11.31 -16.01
C GLY A 492 0.14 11.57 -16.48
N VAL A 493 -0.65 12.37 -15.74
CA VAL A 493 -2.02 12.74 -16.14
C VAL A 493 -2.02 13.61 -17.37
N CYS A 494 -1.03 14.50 -17.51
CA CYS A 494 -0.90 15.35 -18.68
C CYS A 494 -0.55 14.51 -19.93
N TYR A 495 0.32 13.51 -19.79
CA TYR A 495 0.60 12.54 -20.85
C TYR A 495 -0.64 11.71 -21.21
N ALA A 496 -1.40 11.24 -20.20
CA ALA A 496 -2.65 10.52 -20.45
C ALA A 496 -3.65 11.35 -21.28
N ASN A 497 -3.78 12.64 -20.99
CA ASN A 497 -4.63 13.54 -21.78
C ASN A 497 -4.03 13.83 -23.17
N LYS A 498 -2.80 14.37 -23.23
CA LYS A 498 -2.21 14.90 -24.47
C LYS A 498 -1.84 13.81 -25.47
N ASP A 499 -1.30 12.69 -25.01
CA ASP A 499 -0.70 11.67 -25.87
C ASP A 499 -1.63 10.48 -26.06
N LEU A 500 -2.33 10.05 -25.00
CA LEU A 500 -3.24 8.90 -25.05
C LEU A 500 -4.69 9.30 -25.34
N LYS A 501 -5.00 10.60 -25.36
CA LYS A 501 -6.35 11.13 -25.63
C LYS A 501 -7.42 10.57 -24.69
N ALA A 502 -7.03 10.25 -23.46
CA ALA A 502 -7.96 9.74 -22.46
C ALA A 502 -8.98 10.81 -22.08
N ASN A 503 -10.25 10.41 -22.03
CA ASN A 503 -11.37 11.24 -21.60
C ASN A 503 -11.82 10.93 -20.16
N ILE A 504 -11.39 9.78 -19.62
CA ILE A 504 -11.50 9.43 -18.20
C ILE A 504 -10.08 9.16 -17.68
N ILE A 505 -9.61 10.00 -16.76
CA ILE A 505 -8.29 9.87 -16.14
C ILE A 505 -8.48 9.62 -14.66
N LEU A 506 -8.05 8.44 -14.19
CA LEU A 506 -8.00 8.13 -12.77
C LEU A 506 -6.54 8.03 -12.34
N ASP A 507 -6.13 8.83 -11.37
CA ASP A 507 -4.82 8.69 -10.76
C ASP A 507 -4.90 8.15 -9.32
N MET A 508 -3.96 7.28 -8.97
CA MET A 508 -3.92 6.61 -7.67
C MET A 508 -2.53 6.71 -7.05
N ALA A 509 -2.48 7.11 -5.78
CA ALA A 509 -1.22 7.44 -5.13
C ALA A 509 -1.24 7.25 -3.63
N THR A 510 -0.13 6.81 -3.07
CA THR A 510 0.21 6.99 -1.66
C THR A 510 0.70 8.43 -1.46
N LEU A 511 -0.21 9.40 -1.47
CA LEU A 511 0.17 10.79 -1.73
C LEU A 511 0.45 11.58 -0.46
N THR A 512 -0.41 11.49 0.56
CA THR A 512 -0.28 12.36 1.73
C THR A 512 -0.51 11.64 3.05
N GLY A 513 0.27 12.02 4.08
CA GLY A 513 -0.07 11.66 5.46
C GLY A 513 -1.40 12.29 5.92
N ALA A 514 -1.83 13.38 5.28
CA ALA A 514 -3.10 14.07 5.57
C ALA A 514 -4.32 13.21 5.23
N GLN A 515 -4.25 12.34 4.22
CA GLN A 515 -5.29 11.35 3.94
C GLN A 515 -5.61 10.51 5.17
N GLY A 516 -4.59 9.99 5.85
CA GLY A 516 -4.78 9.16 7.05
C GLY A 516 -5.43 9.90 8.21
N VAL A 517 -5.27 11.23 8.27
CA VAL A 517 -5.96 12.09 9.24
C VAL A 517 -7.41 12.36 8.83
N ALA A 518 -7.65 12.60 7.53
CA ALA A 518 -8.96 12.96 7.01
C ALA A 518 -9.94 11.76 6.92
N THR A 519 -9.50 10.65 6.32
CA THR A 519 -10.36 9.50 6.01
C THR A 519 -9.94 8.22 6.75
N GLY A 520 -8.83 8.25 7.49
CA GLY A 520 -8.41 7.14 8.33
C GLY A 520 -7.65 6.04 7.59
N LYS A 521 -7.59 4.85 8.21
CA LYS A 521 -6.72 3.75 7.77
C LYS A 521 -7.34 2.82 6.73
N TYR A 522 -8.67 2.80 6.64
CA TYR A 522 -9.41 1.85 5.79
C TYR A 522 -10.01 2.49 4.54
N HIS A 523 -10.15 3.82 4.54
CA HIS A 523 -10.76 4.56 3.44
C HIS A 523 -9.70 5.36 2.70
N GLY A 524 -9.53 5.11 1.40
CA GLY A 524 -8.84 6.06 0.55
C GLY A 524 -9.66 7.36 0.43
N ALA A 525 -8.99 8.47 0.18
CA ALA A 525 -9.65 9.74 -0.09
C ALA A 525 -9.86 9.88 -1.59
N VAL A 526 -11.10 10.13 -2.01
CA VAL A 526 -11.44 10.41 -3.41
C VAL A 526 -11.71 11.90 -3.61
N LEU A 527 -11.11 12.47 -4.65
CA LEU A 527 -11.28 13.85 -5.09
C LEU A 527 -11.53 13.84 -6.60
N THR A 528 -12.54 14.53 -7.10
CA THR A 528 -12.92 14.47 -8.51
C THR A 528 -13.57 15.75 -8.99
N ASN A 529 -13.44 16.06 -10.27
CA ASN A 529 -14.16 17.17 -10.92
C ASN A 529 -15.62 16.84 -11.27
N SER A 530 -16.08 15.62 -10.95
CA SER A 530 -17.42 15.12 -11.29
C SER A 530 -18.08 14.46 -10.08
N GLU A 531 -19.23 15.01 -9.67
CA GLU A 531 -20.08 14.46 -8.60
C GLU A 531 -20.56 13.03 -8.90
N THR A 532 -20.92 12.75 -10.16
CA THR A 532 -21.30 11.40 -10.61
C THR A 532 -20.17 10.39 -10.37
N TRP A 533 -18.93 10.76 -10.72
CA TRP A 533 -17.78 9.87 -10.50
C TRP A 533 -17.39 9.76 -9.03
N GLU A 534 -17.67 10.77 -8.21
CA GLU A 534 -17.55 10.66 -6.75
C GLU A 534 -18.48 9.56 -6.24
N ALA A 535 -19.77 9.63 -6.59
CA ALA A 535 -20.77 8.66 -6.18
C ALA A 535 -20.42 7.22 -6.65
N LYS A 536 -20.03 7.06 -7.92
CA LYS A 536 -19.58 5.77 -8.48
C LYS A 536 -18.38 5.21 -7.72
N SER A 537 -17.40 6.06 -7.41
CA SER A 537 -16.20 5.65 -6.66
C SER A 537 -16.56 5.18 -5.25
N LEU A 538 -17.44 5.90 -4.54
CA LEU A 538 -17.90 5.50 -3.21
C LEU A 538 -18.71 4.19 -3.24
N GLN A 539 -19.52 3.97 -4.27
CA GLN A 539 -20.27 2.72 -4.46
C GLN A 539 -19.32 1.55 -4.76
N ALA A 540 -18.36 1.74 -5.68
CA ALA A 540 -17.35 0.74 -6.02
C ALA A 540 -16.50 0.35 -4.79
N GLY A 541 -16.11 1.33 -3.97
CA GLY A 541 -15.39 1.05 -2.73
C GLY A 541 -16.19 0.19 -1.75
N ARG A 542 -17.49 0.45 -1.59
CA ARG A 542 -18.37 -0.36 -0.73
C ARG A 542 -18.60 -1.78 -1.29
N LYS A 543 -18.75 -1.93 -2.60
CA LYS A 543 -18.98 -3.22 -3.26
C LYS A 543 -17.71 -4.09 -3.36
N SER A 544 -16.53 -3.48 -3.45
CA SER A 544 -15.23 -4.17 -3.51
C SER A 544 -14.62 -4.49 -2.14
N GLY A 545 -14.95 -3.70 -1.12
CA GLY A 545 -14.27 -3.71 0.18
C GLY A 545 -13.02 -2.84 0.25
N ASP A 546 -12.55 -2.27 -0.88
CA ASP A 546 -11.51 -1.23 -0.92
C ASP A 546 -12.19 0.14 -0.75
N LEU A 547 -12.49 0.49 0.50
CA LEU A 547 -13.37 1.61 0.85
C LEU A 547 -12.79 2.97 0.44
N LEU A 548 -13.68 3.90 0.08
CA LEU A 548 -13.36 5.30 -0.18
C LEU A 548 -14.24 6.24 0.65
N ALA A 549 -13.73 7.44 0.92
CA ALA A 549 -14.48 8.58 1.44
C ALA A 549 -14.11 9.82 0.63
N SER A 550 -15.09 10.66 0.33
CA SER A 550 -14.82 11.88 -0.44
C SER A 550 -14.14 12.94 0.42
N ILE A 551 -13.29 13.71 -0.24
CA ILE A 551 -12.67 14.92 0.29
C ILE A 551 -13.07 16.10 -0.60
N ILE A 552 -12.96 17.31 -0.06
CA ILE A 552 -13.58 18.50 -0.66
C ILE A 552 -12.89 18.86 -1.99
N TYR A 553 -13.64 18.88 -3.09
CA TYR A 553 -13.24 19.49 -4.37
C TYR A 553 -13.70 20.94 -4.41
N CYS A 554 -12.75 21.87 -4.27
CA CYS A 554 -13.03 23.31 -4.28
C CYS A 554 -11.78 24.08 -4.74
N PRO A 555 -11.44 24.01 -6.05
CA PRO A 555 -10.25 24.68 -6.60
C PRO A 555 -10.16 26.18 -6.25
N GLU A 556 -11.29 26.87 -6.26
CA GLU A 556 -11.41 28.31 -6.03
C GLU A 556 -11.04 28.75 -4.59
N LEU A 557 -11.18 27.86 -3.60
CA LEU A 557 -10.78 28.14 -2.20
C LEU A 557 -9.40 27.58 -1.86
N HIS A 558 -8.98 26.49 -2.49
CA HIS A 558 -7.81 25.74 -2.06
C HIS A 558 -6.59 25.92 -2.97
N PHE A 559 -6.75 26.27 -4.25
CA PHE A 559 -5.61 26.33 -5.18
C PHE A 559 -4.69 27.54 -4.95
N SER A 560 -5.22 28.61 -4.34
CA SER A 560 -4.42 29.79 -3.94
C SER A 560 -3.30 29.45 -2.95
N GLU A 561 -3.40 28.33 -2.23
CA GLU A 561 -2.34 27.80 -1.36
C GLU A 561 -1.03 27.49 -2.09
N PHE A 562 -1.07 27.35 -3.42
CA PHE A 562 0.09 27.09 -4.27
C PHE A 562 0.66 28.35 -4.92
N ALA A 563 0.28 29.56 -4.49
CA ALA A 563 0.80 30.78 -5.08
C ALA A 563 2.33 30.84 -5.05
N SER A 564 2.92 31.12 -6.21
CA SER A 564 4.34 31.47 -6.37
C SER A 564 4.45 32.90 -6.88
N ALA A 565 5.53 33.59 -6.51
CA ALA A 565 5.84 34.91 -7.04
C ALA A 565 6.60 34.86 -8.38
N ILE A 566 7.17 33.70 -8.74
CA ILE A 566 8.16 33.55 -9.81
C ILE A 566 7.93 32.34 -10.74
N ALA A 567 6.98 31.47 -10.41
CA ALA A 567 6.53 30.35 -11.21
C ALA A 567 4.99 30.33 -11.28
N ASP A 568 4.40 29.44 -12.08
CA ASP A 568 2.95 29.32 -12.15
C ASP A 568 2.34 28.83 -10.83
N MET A 569 3.08 28.01 -10.08
CA MET A 569 2.67 27.52 -8.76
C MET A 569 3.85 26.96 -7.92
N LYS A 570 3.61 26.71 -6.63
CA LYS A 570 4.47 25.91 -5.76
C LYS A 570 4.00 24.47 -5.69
N ASN A 571 4.88 23.54 -5.29
CA ASN A 571 4.49 22.14 -5.12
C ASN A 571 3.88 21.80 -3.74
N SER A 572 4.06 22.62 -2.72
CA SER A 572 3.45 22.43 -1.40
C SER A 572 2.68 23.66 -0.95
N VAL A 573 1.57 23.41 -0.25
CA VAL A 573 0.67 24.43 0.29
C VAL A 573 1.38 25.34 1.29
N ALA A 574 0.95 26.60 1.37
CA ALA A 574 1.40 27.54 2.38
C ALA A 574 0.89 27.15 3.78
N ASP A 575 -0.39 26.79 3.90
CA ASP A 575 -0.99 26.25 5.12
C ASP A 575 -1.31 24.75 5.01
N ARG A 576 -0.59 23.94 5.80
CA ARG A 576 -0.79 22.48 5.86
C ARG A 576 -2.07 22.07 6.59
N GLN A 577 -2.75 22.99 7.27
CA GLN A 577 -4.03 22.73 7.95
C GLN A 577 -5.24 23.00 7.05
N ASN A 578 -5.04 23.54 5.85
CA ASN A 578 -6.11 23.84 4.91
C ASN A 578 -6.27 22.70 3.88
N ALA A 579 -7.10 21.70 4.22
CA ALA A 579 -7.51 20.60 3.34
C ALA A 579 -6.34 19.92 2.56
N GLN A 580 -5.22 19.63 3.22
CA GLN A 580 -3.95 19.27 2.57
C GLN A 580 -4.03 18.11 1.55
N SER A 581 -4.86 17.09 1.81
CA SER A 581 -5.06 15.97 0.85
C SER A 581 -5.81 16.45 -0.41
N SER A 582 -6.85 17.28 -0.26
CA SER A 582 -7.54 17.91 -1.39
C SER A 582 -6.60 18.79 -2.21
N CYS A 583 -5.82 19.65 -1.54
CA CYS A 583 -4.84 20.49 -2.20
C CYS A 583 -3.81 19.67 -2.99
N ALA A 584 -3.36 18.52 -2.46
CA ALA A 584 -2.42 17.64 -3.16
C ALA A 584 -3.00 17.08 -4.47
N GLY A 585 -4.27 16.68 -4.48
CA GLY A 585 -4.97 16.29 -5.70
C GLY A 585 -5.17 17.49 -6.64
N LEU A 586 -5.59 18.65 -6.14
CA LEU A 586 -5.80 19.85 -6.95
C LEU A 586 -4.52 20.33 -7.66
N PHE A 587 -3.35 20.13 -7.06
CA PHE A 587 -2.08 20.34 -7.73
C PHE A 587 -2.01 19.51 -9.03
N ILE A 588 -2.35 18.22 -8.97
CA ILE A 588 -2.34 17.31 -10.13
C ILE A 588 -3.36 17.79 -11.17
N ALA A 589 -4.59 18.10 -10.75
CA ALA A 589 -5.65 18.60 -11.63
C ALA A 589 -5.26 19.88 -12.37
N ALA A 590 -4.50 20.79 -11.74
CA ALA A 590 -4.08 22.04 -12.37
C ALA A 590 -3.24 21.81 -13.64
N HIS A 591 -2.56 20.67 -13.76
CA HIS A 591 -1.80 20.30 -14.96
C HIS A 591 -2.67 19.76 -16.11
N LEU A 592 -3.92 19.37 -15.83
CA LEU A 592 -4.96 19.16 -16.84
C LEU A 592 -5.70 20.47 -17.16
N GLY A 593 -5.86 21.34 -16.15
CA GLY A 593 -6.74 22.51 -16.18
C GLY A 593 -8.05 22.21 -15.43
N PHE A 594 -8.54 23.15 -14.62
CA PHE A 594 -9.80 22.98 -13.89
C PHE A 594 -11.05 23.06 -14.80
N ASP A 595 -10.85 23.50 -16.04
CA ASP A 595 -11.79 23.50 -17.15
C ASP A 595 -11.65 22.26 -18.05
N TYR A 596 -10.86 21.25 -17.65
CA TYR A 596 -10.71 20.01 -18.38
C TYR A 596 -12.08 19.36 -18.64
N PRO A 597 -12.47 19.13 -19.91
CA PRO A 597 -13.81 18.66 -20.26
C PRO A 597 -14.03 17.16 -19.98
N GLY A 598 -12.95 16.41 -19.74
CA GLY A 598 -13.03 15.00 -19.38
C GLY A 598 -13.30 14.80 -17.88
N THR A 599 -13.39 13.54 -17.49
CA THR A 599 -13.49 13.15 -16.09
C THR A 599 -12.10 12.96 -15.52
N TRP A 600 -11.85 13.55 -14.35
CA TRP A 600 -10.65 13.29 -13.56
C TRP A 600 -11.00 12.84 -12.14
N VAL A 601 -10.45 11.70 -11.72
CA VAL A 601 -10.61 11.12 -10.38
C VAL A 601 -9.24 10.89 -9.75
N HIS A 602 -8.99 11.50 -8.60
CA HIS A 602 -7.82 11.26 -7.78
C HIS A 602 -8.15 10.38 -6.57
N VAL A 603 -7.33 9.36 -6.32
CA VAL A 603 -7.42 8.48 -5.16
C VAL A 603 -6.14 8.55 -4.34
N ASP A 604 -6.19 9.21 -3.19
CA ASP A 604 -5.13 9.16 -2.17
C ASP A 604 -5.35 7.93 -1.27
N MET A 605 -4.43 6.99 -1.32
CA MET A 605 -4.49 5.70 -0.64
C MET A 605 -3.26 5.44 0.24
N ALA A 606 -2.63 6.51 0.74
CA ALA A 606 -1.42 6.47 1.57
C ALA A 606 -1.49 5.49 2.76
N THR A 607 -2.62 5.42 3.44
CA THR A 607 -2.80 4.56 4.62
C THR A 607 -3.43 3.20 4.29
N PRO A 608 -4.50 3.11 3.47
CA PRO A 608 -5.13 1.83 3.12
C PRO A 608 -4.22 0.83 2.40
N VAL A 609 -3.13 1.30 1.77
CA VAL A 609 -2.12 0.44 1.12
C VAL A 609 -1.48 -0.60 2.04
N HIS A 610 -1.52 -0.40 3.37
CA HIS A 610 -0.92 -1.32 4.33
C HIS A 610 -1.77 -1.53 5.59
N CYS A 611 -1.58 -2.68 6.23
CA CYS A 611 -2.14 -2.98 7.54
C CYS A 611 -1.05 -3.61 8.41
N GLY A 612 -0.66 -2.88 9.47
CA GLY A 612 0.56 -3.19 10.21
C GLY A 612 1.77 -3.15 9.27
N GLU A 613 2.55 -4.24 9.26
CA GLU A 613 3.79 -4.34 8.49
C GLU A 613 3.63 -4.90 7.06
N ARG A 614 2.39 -5.22 6.64
CA ARG A 614 2.14 -5.85 5.34
C ARG A 614 1.28 -4.98 4.43
N ALA A 615 1.58 -5.02 3.15
CA ALA A 615 0.74 -4.48 2.10
C ALA A 615 -0.62 -5.18 2.07
N THR A 616 -1.66 -4.43 1.71
CA THR A 616 -3.04 -4.94 1.61
C THR A 616 -3.42 -5.35 0.18
N GLY A 617 -2.68 -4.89 -0.83
CA GLY A 617 -3.11 -4.99 -2.23
C GLY A 617 -4.32 -4.10 -2.55
N TYR A 618 -4.54 -3.03 -1.77
CA TYR A 618 -5.64 -2.08 -1.95
C TYR A 618 -5.58 -1.43 -3.33
N GLY A 619 -6.74 -1.18 -3.93
CA GLY A 619 -6.93 -0.45 -5.18
C GLY A 619 -7.29 -1.37 -6.34
N VAL A 620 -6.81 -2.62 -6.35
CA VAL A 620 -7.13 -3.60 -7.40
C VAL A 620 -8.62 -3.89 -7.44
N ALA A 621 -9.21 -4.29 -6.30
CA ALA A 621 -10.64 -4.64 -6.25
C ALA A 621 -11.53 -3.41 -6.50
N LEU A 622 -11.09 -2.23 -6.03
CA LEU A 622 -11.77 -0.96 -6.29
C LEU A 622 -11.86 -0.70 -7.80
N LEU A 623 -10.75 -0.75 -8.52
CA LEU A 623 -10.70 -0.42 -9.95
C LEU A 623 -11.44 -1.47 -10.80
N LEU A 624 -11.32 -2.75 -10.48
CA LEU A 624 -12.09 -3.82 -11.14
C LEU A 624 -13.60 -3.64 -10.95
N THR A 625 -14.02 -3.15 -9.78
CA THR A 625 -15.45 -2.87 -9.53
C THR A 625 -15.88 -1.59 -10.24
N LEU A 626 -15.09 -0.51 -10.13
CA LEU A 626 -15.41 0.80 -10.72
C LEU A 626 -15.58 0.73 -12.24
N PHE A 627 -14.69 -0.01 -12.92
CA PHE A 627 -14.74 -0.22 -14.36
C PHE A 627 -15.31 -1.58 -14.77
N GLY A 628 -15.95 -2.31 -13.85
CA GLY A 628 -16.45 -3.66 -14.10
C GLY A 628 -17.45 -3.74 -15.26
N GLY A 629 -18.22 -2.66 -15.48
CA GLY A 629 -19.13 -2.52 -16.62
C GLY A 629 -18.44 -2.52 -17.98
N HIS A 630 -17.12 -2.28 -18.05
CA HIS A 630 -16.34 -2.31 -19.28
C HIS A 630 -15.73 -3.69 -19.58
N THR A 631 -15.90 -4.68 -18.69
CA THR A 631 -15.38 -6.04 -18.86
C THR A 631 -16.43 -7.00 -19.40
N ASP A 632 -16.03 -8.17 -19.86
CA ASP A 632 -16.94 -9.27 -20.25
C ASP A 632 -17.38 -10.13 -19.05
N SER A 633 -16.74 -9.95 -17.88
CA SER A 633 -17.06 -10.71 -16.67
C SER A 633 -18.42 -10.33 -16.11
N LYS A 634 -19.32 -11.32 -15.98
CA LYS A 634 -20.65 -11.14 -15.41
C LYS A 634 -20.58 -10.75 -13.94
N LEU A 635 -19.61 -11.30 -13.21
CA LEU A 635 -19.37 -10.96 -11.81
C LEU A 635 -19.08 -9.47 -11.65
N LEU A 636 -18.11 -8.95 -12.40
CA LEU A 636 -17.72 -7.53 -12.33
C LEU A 636 -18.83 -6.60 -12.82
N GLN A 637 -19.55 -6.98 -13.89
CA GLN A 637 -20.72 -6.23 -14.36
C GLN A 637 -21.81 -6.14 -13.28
N SER A 638 -22.07 -7.23 -12.55
CA SER A 638 -23.12 -7.24 -11.51
C SER A 638 -22.81 -6.33 -10.32
N ILE A 639 -21.53 -6.13 -10.01
CA ILE A 639 -21.08 -5.25 -8.93
C ILE A 639 -20.60 -3.89 -9.41
N ALA A 640 -20.65 -3.61 -10.71
CA ALA A 640 -20.30 -2.30 -11.24
C ALA A 640 -21.16 -1.19 -10.61
N PRO A 641 -20.63 0.02 -10.43
CA PRO A 641 -21.42 1.13 -9.95
C PRO A 641 -22.50 1.52 -10.97
N THR A 642 -23.66 1.94 -10.48
CA THR A 642 -24.81 2.37 -11.26
C THR A 642 -24.98 3.88 -11.13
N ASP A 643 -25.69 4.51 -12.06
CA ASP A 643 -26.05 5.95 -11.95
C ASP A 643 -27.16 6.20 -10.92
N GLU A 644 -27.76 5.14 -10.38
CA GLU A 644 -28.78 5.25 -9.34
C GLU A 644 -28.18 5.73 -8.02
N GLU A 645 -28.84 6.70 -7.39
CA GLU A 645 -28.49 7.15 -6.04
C GLU A 645 -28.42 5.95 -5.09
N PRO A 646 -27.44 5.91 -4.16
CA PRO A 646 -27.35 4.82 -3.21
C PRO A 646 -28.68 4.71 -2.46
N PRO A 647 -29.29 3.51 -2.37
CA PRO A 647 -30.57 3.37 -1.70
C PRO A 647 -30.46 3.94 -0.29
N LEU A 648 -31.45 4.74 0.10
CA LEU A 648 -31.68 5.22 1.47
C LEU A 648 -31.93 4.03 2.41
N LYS A 649 -30.93 3.17 2.63
CA LYS A 649 -31.05 2.10 3.62
C LYS A 649 -30.87 2.74 5.00
N ARG A 650 -32.02 2.82 5.68
CA ARG A 650 -32.29 3.17 7.09
C ARG A 650 -31.04 3.61 7.87
N CYS A 651 -31.08 4.87 8.29
CA CYS A 651 -30.26 5.38 9.39
C CYS A 651 -30.14 4.30 10.47
N CYS A 652 -28.95 4.14 11.05
CA CYS A 652 -28.71 3.35 12.24
C CYS A 652 -29.65 3.81 13.38
N ARG A 653 -30.86 3.27 13.37
CA ARG A 653 -31.87 3.13 14.41
C ARG A 653 -32.47 1.76 14.08
N ASP A 654 -32.23 0.69 14.81
CA ASP A 654 -32.06 0.53 16.27
C ASP A 654 -30.97 -0.48 16.64
#